data_AF-A0A8H4FEU7-F1
#
_entry.id   AF-A0A8H4FEU7-F1
#
_cell.length_a   1.000
_cell.length_b   1.000
_cell.length_c   1.000
_cell.angle_alpha   90.00
_cell.angle_beta   90.00
_cell.angle_gamma   90.00
#
_symmetry.space_group_name_H-M   'P 1'
#
loop_
_entity.id
_entity.type
_entity.pdbx_description
1 polymer ?
#
loop_
_entity_poly.entity_id
_entity_poly.type
_entity_poly.pdbx_seq_one_letter_code
_entity_poly.pdbx_strand_id
1 'polypeptide(L)'
;MKYHQKTFVITGGLSGLGKATVERLSQLGGNVAVIDLALPDKTKEGLSRVQHFNADVSKTQEITAAVNEIVAWNKATGSVIAGVVSCAGFLGPSKIISKKGTSMLLDQFSKVIDINLIGTVDLIRQLVPYIATQSPNAKGERGVLVTVSSAAAFDGQEGQTAYGAAKGAIASMTLPLARDLSCWGIRAVCIAPGLFDTGMAASMPQKAKESLDKTLEFPARPGEPEEFASLVENVIDNSMLNGTVIRLDGAARMPSRFQFVLRIGLQQQNLELADTLLYGVSHPSSTQYAKHYTRQDIIDKFAASDETITAVQSWVSANGASSTLSKDRGWLHVNTTLADAERMLHAQYYEYRQTAGNHSTVACEEYSVPENIQRHIDFIQPGVILAAPKTPQLNTKFRKRGFSSAQKAGADRAANDTSACNDDVTPACIKALYRIPDNTLNHSPNSLGIYETGDYYAQEDLNLFFAKYTPTYPNGTHPTLVSIDGGFAPAEPKFADGESDLDLQVAYPLIHPQAVTLYQTDDKIDTISGAGGLFNNFLNAVDGSYCSYDAFGEKGNDDNFDDVYPESRHHEPRRLSGKSEVDLPFYYQPRQCNEFMKLALQGHTILVASGDAGVASHPWDPFPDGCLGENNTVFNPNFPGNCPYTTTVGGTMMSPGASVSDPEVAAYFPQQDGTDHTYTSGGGFSHIYSIPSYQSASISDYFAKHDPGLKSFSSLHNATHNDSSPIGANGGIYNRIGRGMPE
;
A
#
# COMPACT_ATOMS: atom_id res chain seq x y z
N MET A 1 -5.31 -44.64 -30.89
CA MET A 1 -4.25 -45.58 -31.35
C MET A 1 -4.56 -46.95 -30.73
N LYS A 2 -4.38 -48.10 -31.40
CA LYS A 2 -4.51 -49.40 -30.66
C LYS A 2 -3.25 -49.56 -29.80
N TYR A 3 -3.37 -49.50 -28.48
CA TYR A 3 -2.26 -49.54 -27.51
C TYR A 3 -1.55 -50.90 -27.45
N HIS A 4 -2.20 -51.98 -27.91
CA HIS A 4 -1.56 -53.29 -28.02
C HIS A 4 -0.33 -53.25 -28.95
N GLN A 5 0.75 -53.93 -28.52
CA GLN A 5 2.05 -53.93 -29.20
C GLN A 5 2.71 -52.54 -29.33
N LYS A 6 2.30 -51.58 -28.50
CA LYS A 6 2.94 -50.28 -28.35
C LYS A 6 3.66 -50.23 -27.00
N THR A 7 4.87 -49.70 -27.00
CA THR A 7 5.66 -49.47 -25.80
C THR A 7 5.74 -47.98 -25.51
N PHE A 8 5.47 -47.58 -24.27
CA PHE A 8 5.60 -46.21 -23.79
C PHE A 8 6.71 -46.12 -22.75
N VAL A 9 7.66 -45.20 -22.94
CA VAL A 9 8.75 -44.98 -21.98
C VAL A 9 8.35 -43.84 -21.06
N ILE A 10 8.34 -44.07 -19.75
CA ILE A 10 7.90 -43.08 -18.75
C ILE A 10 8.99 -42.90 -17.70
N THR A 11 9.47 -41.65 -17.52
CA THR A 11 10.35 -41.33 -16.39
C THR A 11 9.55 -40.93 -15.15
N GLY A 12 10.05 -41.22 -13.95
CA GLY A 12 9.32 -40.91 -12.70
C GLY A 12 8.05 -41.75 -12.53
N GLY A 13 8.01 -42.94 -13.14
CA GLY A 13 6.82 -43.78 -13.22
C GLY A 13 6.45 -44.52 -11.93
N LEU A 14 7.23 -44.38 -10.84
CA LEU A 14 6.90 -45.01 -9.56
C LEU A 14 6.13 -44.11 -8.60
N SER A 15 5.89 -42.84 -8.94
CA SER A 15 5.09 -41.93 -8.10
C SER A 15 4.27 -40.91 -8.89
N GLY A 16 3.26 -40.31 -8.24
CA GLY A 16 2.49 -39.17 -8.73
C GLY A 16 1.99 -39.32 -10.17
N LEU A 17 2.25 -38.30 -10.98
CA LEU A 17 1.79 -38.19 -12.38
C LEU A 17 2.31 -39.34 -13.26
N GLY A 18 3.58 -39.73 -13.08
CA GLY A 18 4.19 -40.81 -13.84
C GLY A 18 3.51 -42.15 -13.55
N LYS A 19 3.29 -42.46 -12.26
CA LYS A 19 2.60 -43.69 -11.83
C LYS A 19 1.19 -43.81 -12.40
N ALA A 20 0.37 -42.76 -12.30
CA ALA A 20 -0.97 -42.77 -12.87
C ALA A 20 -0.94 -42.99 -14.39
N THR A 21 0.06 -42.42 -15.08
CA THR A 21 0.25 -42.64 -16.51
C THR A 21 0.65 -44.09 -16.84
N VAL A 22 1.53 -44.71 -16.04
CA VAL A 22 1.90 -46.13 -16.17
C VAL A 22 0.67 -47.02 -16.03
N GLU A 23 -0.12 -46.81 -14.99
CA GLU A 23 -1.33 -47.59 -14.71
C GLU A 23 -2.34 -47.44 -15.84
N ARG A 24 -2.60 -46.21 -16.30
CA ARG A 24 -3.54 -45.94 -17.40
C ARG A 24 -3.14 -46.62 -18.70
N LEU A 25 -1.89 -46.46 -19.15
CA LEU A 25 -1.44 -47.03 -20.44
C LEU A 25 -1.33 -48.55 -20.39
N SER A 26 -0.98 -49.13 -19.24
CA SER A 26 -0.96 -50.57 -19.03
C SER A 26 -2.37 -51.17 -19.10
N GLN A 27 -3.37 -50.51 -18.46
CA GLN A 27 -4.78 -50.91 -18.53
C GLN A 27 -5.35 -50.86 -19.95
N LEU A 28 -4.89 -49.94 -20.78
CA LEU A 28 -5.25 -49.86 -22.20
C LEU A 28 -4.57 -50.94 -23.07
N GLY A 29 -3.68 -51.75 -22.49
CA GLY A 29 -2.98 -52.87 -23.14
C GLY A 29 -1.62 -52.50 -23.75
N GLY A 30 -1.10 -51.31 -23.43
CA GLY A 30 0.26 -50.91 -23.79
C GLY A 30 1.31 -51.58 -22.91
N ASN A 31 2.50 -51.77 -23.48
CA ASN A 31 3.69 -52.08 -22.71
C ASN A 31 4.26 -50.77 -22.15
N VAL A 32 4.73 -50.78 -20.90
CA VAL A 32 5.26 -49.57 -20.26
C VAL A 32 6.67 -49.84 -19.72
N ALA A 33 7.63 -49.09 -20.22
CA ALA A 33 9.00 -49.06 -19.71
C ALA A 33 9.13 -47.91 -18.71
N VAL A 34 9.33 -48.23 -17.43
CA VAL A 34 9.44 -47.25 -16.36
C VAL A 34 10.90 -46.99 -16.04
N ILE A 35 11.34 -45.74 -16.20
CA ILE A 35 12.65 -45.27 -15.75
C ILE A 35 12.45 -44.48 -14.45
N ASP A 36 13.06 -44.92 -13.36
CA ASP A 36 12.98 -44.22 -12.08
C ASP A 36 14.26 -44.41 -11.26
N LEU A 37 14.54 -43.44 -10.39
CA LEU A 37 15.62 -43.54 -9.42
C LEU A 37 15.25 -44.50 -8.29
N ALA A 38 13.96 -44.56 -7.93
CA ALA A 38 13.46 -45.50 -6.95
C ALA A 38 13.41 -46.94 -7.50
N LEU A 39 13.47 -47.92 -6.60
CA LEU A 39 13.29 -49.33 -6.95
C LEU A 39 11.81 -49.73 -6.80
N PRO A 40 11.31 -50.62 -7.68
CA PRO A 40 9.93 -51.08 -7.63
C PRO A 40 9.62 -51.85 -6.33
N ASP A 41 8.41 -51.66 -5.79
CA ASP A 41 7.89 -52.45 -4.67
C ASP A 41 7.30 -53.76 -5.21
N LYS A 42 8.10 -54.83 -5.16
CA LYS A 42 7.74 -56.17 -5.66
C LYS A 42 6.48 -56.77 -5.04
N THR A 43 5.97 -56.22 -3.93
CA THR A 43 4.76 -56.71 -3.26
C THR A 43 3.45 -56.14 -3.84
N LYS A 44 3.54 -55.11 -4.69
CA LYS A 44 2.38 -54.38 -5.23
C LYS A 44 2.22 -54.48 -6.76
N GLU A 45 3.14 -55.14 -7.46
CA GLU A 45 3.21 -55.12 -8.93
C GLU A 45 2.49 -56.32 -9.57
N GLY A 46 1.21 -56.13 -9.86
CA GLY A 46 0.37 -57.08 -10.60
C GLY A 46 0.23 -56.81 -12.10
N LEU A 47 1.00 -55.88 -12.68
CA LEU A 47 0.86 -55.46 -14.08
C LEU A 47 1.83 -56.20 -15.00
N SER A 48 1.34 -57.21 -15.74
CA SER A 48 2.15 -58.07 -16.63
C SER A 48 2.82 -57.37 -17.83
N ARG A 49 2.54 -56.07 -18.04
CA ARG A 49 3.01 -55.28 -19.19
C ARG A 49 3.96 -54.14 -18.81
N VAL A 50 4.40 -54.09 -17.55
CA VAL A 50 5.28 -53.04 -17.04
C VAL A 50 6.67 -53.62 -16.78
N GLN A 51 7.71 -52.94 -17.25
CA GLN A 51 9.11 -53.29 -17.01
C GLN A 51 9.84 -52.09 -16.42
N HIS A 52 10.61 -52.32 -15.35
CA HIS A 52 11.31 -51.27 -14.61
C HIS A 52 12.80 -51.24 -14.97
N PHE A 53 13.34 -50.04 -15.11
CA PHE A 53 14.73 -49.73 -15.40
C PHE A 53 15.19 -48.64 -14.42
N ASN A 54 16.27 -48.91 -13.70
CA ASN A 54 16.79 -47.95 -12.71
C ASN A 54 17.79 -47.00 -13.36
N ALA A 55 17.54 -45.69 -13.25
CA ALA A 55 18.49 -44.67 -13.71
C ALA A 55 18.22 -43.31 -13.06
N ASP A 56 19.30 -42.62 -12.70
CA ASP A 56 19.27 -41.17 -12.45
C ASP A 56 19.22 -40.42 -13.79
N VAL A 57 18.12 -39.71 -14.03
CA VAL A 57 17.94 -38.93 -15.27
C VAL A 57 18.92 -37.76 -15.40
N SER A 58 19.65 -37.38 -14.34
CA SER A 58 20.76 -36.43 -14.42
C SER A 58 22.08 -37.06 -14.91
N LYS A 59 22.12 -38.38 -15.12
CA LYS A 59 23.32 -39.13 -15.51
C LYS A 59 23.15 -39.78 -16.88
N THR A 60 23.79 -39.20 -17.89
CA THR A 60 23.71 -39.68 -19.28
C THR A 60 24.08 -41.16 -19.46
N GLN A 61 25.07 -41.65 -18.72
CA GLN A 61 25.49 -43.07 -18.81
C GLN A 61 24.41 -44.02 -18.30
N GLU A 62 23.67 -43.64 -17.25
CA GLU A 62 22.58 -44.44 -16.71
C GLU A 62 21.36 -44.40 -17.64
N ILE A 63 21.02 -43.24 -18.22
CA ILE A 63 20.00 -43.15 -19.28
C ILE A 63 20.39 -44.05 -20.46
N THR A 64 21.66 -44.04 -20.87
CA THR A 64 22.16 -44.86 -21.99
C THR A 64 21.96 -46.35 -21.70
N ALA A 65 22.29 -46.80 -20.50
CA ALA A 65 22.08 -48.18 -20.07
C ALA A 65 20.59 -48.54 -20.12
N ALA A 66 19.73 -47.71 -19.50
CA ALA A 66 18.28 -47.94 -19.49
C ALA A 66 17.68 -47.96 -20.90
N VAL A 67 18.04 -47.04 -21.79
CA VAL A 67 17.55 -46.99 -23.18
C VAL A 67 17.96 -48.26 -23.95
N ASN A 68 19.20 -48.74 -23.79
CA ASN A 68 19.63 -49.97 -24.44
C ASN A 68 18.83 -51.20 -23.99
N GLU A 69 18.57 -51.31 -22.68
CA GLU A 69 17.75 -52.40 -22.13
C GLU A 69 16.29 -52.30 -22.57
N ILE A 70 15.72 -51.09 -22.61
CA ILE A 70 14.37 -50.83 -23.13
C ILE A 70 14.25 -51.25 -24.59
N VAL A 71 15.24 -50.92 -25.43
CA VAL A 71 15.25 -51.30 -26.84
C VAL A 71 15.35 -52.82 -27.00
N ALA A 72 16.15 -53.49 -26.17
CA ALA A 72 16.25 -54.94 -26.16
C ALA A 72 14.92 -55.60 -25.75
N TRP A 73 14.29 -55.10 -24.68
CA TRP A 73 12.99 -55.56 -24.21
C TRP A 73 11.87 -55.31 -25.22
N ASN A 74 11.85 -54.13 -25.85
CA ASN A 74 10.87 -53.80 -26.88
C ASN A 74 10.99 -54.72 -28.10
N LYS A 75 12.22 -55.10 -28.50
CA LYS A 75 12.45 -56.10 -29.56
C LYS A 75 11.93 -57.48 -29.15
N ALA A 76 12.20 -57.91 -27.91
CA ALA A 76 11.75 -59.21 -27.40
C ALA A 76 10.22 -59.33 -27.32
N THR A 77 9.51 -58.22 -27.04
CA THR A 77 8.04 -58.18 -27.01
C THR A 77 7.39 -58.00 -28.38
N GLY A 78 8.18 -57.85 -29.46
CA GLY A 78 7.67 -57.58 -30.81
C GLY A 78 6.88 -56.27 -30.91
N SER A 79 7.11 -55.33 -29.99
CA SER A 79 6.37 -54.07 -29.89
C SER A 79 7.13 -52.93 -30.55
N VAL A 80 6.48 -51.78 -30.68
CA VAL A 80 7.09 -50.55 -31.22
C VAL A 80 7.03 -49.45 -30.16
N ILE A 81 8.14 -48.72 -29.97
CA ILE A 81 8.17 -47.58 -29.06
C ILE A 81 7.30 -46.47 -29.66
N ALA A 82 6.16 -46.21 -29.04
CA ALA A 82 5.12 -45.34 -29.57
C ALA A 82 5.11 -43.95 -28.91
N GLY A 83 5.68 -43.83 -27.71
CA GLY A 83 5.82 -42.55 -27.09
C GLY A 83 6.73 -42.52 -25.88
N VAL A 84 7.08 -41.30 -25.48
CA VAL A 84 7.90 -40.99 -24.32
C VAL A 84 7.16 -39.98 -23.47
N VAL A 85 7.02 -40.24 -22.17
CA VAL A 85 6.40 -39.32 -21.19
C VAL A 85 7.42 -38.97 -20.11
N SER A 86 7.89 -37.73 -20.10
CA SER A 86 8.97 -37.29 -19.20
C SER A 86 8.39 -36.67 -17.92
N CYS A 87 8.03 -37.49 -16.92
CA CYS A 87 7.46 -37.03 -15.65
C CYS A 87 8.47 -36.84 -14.52
N ALA A 88 9.70 -37.37 -14.63
CA ALA A 88 10.73 -37.16 -13.62
C ALA A 88 10.98 -35.65 -13.38
N GLY A 89 11.04 -35.24 -12.12
CA GLY A 89 11.21 -33.84 -11.77
C GLY A 89 11.52 -33.61 -10.30
N PHE A 90 12.08 -32.43 -10.02
CA PHE A 90 12.50 -32.02 -8.69
C PHE A 90 12.19 -30.54 -8.48
N LEU A 91 11.48 -30.19 -7.40
CA LEU A 91 11.06 -28.80 -7.14
C LEU A 91 12.25 -27.91 -6.72
N GLY A 92 13.01 -28.34 -5.71
CA GLY A 92 14.18 -27.61 -5.19
C GLY A 92 13.87 -26.17 -4.73
N PRO A 93 12.99 -25.95 -3.73
CA PRO A 93 12.63 -24.61 -3.29
C PRO A 93 13.84 -23.87 -2.71
N SER A 94 14.18 -22.73 -3.30
CA SER A 94 15.30 -21.88 -2.85
C SER A 94 15.13 -20.43 -3.31
N LYS A 95 15.21 -19.48 -2.37
CA LYS A 95 15.18 -18.05 -2.69
C LYS A 95 16.55 -17.60 -3.16
N ILE A 96 16.60 -16.66 -4.11
CA ILE A 96 17.85 -16.01 -4.55
C ILE A 96 18.63 -15.42 -3.36
N ILE A 97 17.91 -14.83 -2.40
CA ILE A 97 18.44 -14.36 -1.12
C ILE A 97 17.59 -14.90 0.03
N SER A 98 18.25 -15.43 1.06
CA SER A 98 17.58 -15.93 2.27
C SER A 98 17.15 -14.78 3.19
N LYS A 99 16.30 -15.06 4.18
CA LYS A 99 15.95 -14.09 5.24
C LYS A 99 17.16 -13.55 6.00
N LYS A 100 18.27 -14.30 6.03
CA LYS A 100 19.54 -13.90 6.66
C LYS A 100 20.48 -13.16 5.71
N GLY A 101 20.01 -12.76 4.52
CA GLY A 101 20.80 -12.06 3.52
C GLY A 101 21.80 -12.93 2.75
N THR A 102 21.75 -14.25 2.89
CA THR A 102 22.70 -15.16 2.20
C THR A 102 22.19 -15.55 0.83
N SER A 103 23.06 -15.50 -0.18
CA SER A 103 22.73 -15.90 -1.55
C SER A 103 22.47 -17.40 -1.69
N MET A 104 21.62 -17.76 -2.64
CA MET A 104 21.40 -19.14 -3.09
C MET A 104 22.71 -19.81 -3.54
N LEU A 105 22.86 -21.09 -3.23
CA LEU A 105 23.96 -21.91 -3.75
C LEU A 105 23.71 -22.26 -5.21
N LEU A 106 24.69 -22.01 -6.09
CA LEU A 106 24.56 -22.32 -7.51
C LEU A 106 24.30 -23.82 -7.76
N ASP A 107 24.88 -24.70 -6.95
CA ASP A 107 24.67 -26.15 -7.04
C ASP A 107 23.19 -26.55 -6.88
N GLN A 108 22.42 -25.80 -6.08
CA GLN A 108 20.97 -26.03 -5.96
C GLN A 108 20.24 -25.68 -7.25
N PHE A 109 20.61 -24.55 -7.87
CA PHE A 109 20.06 -24.15 -9.16
C PHE A 109 20.42 -25.16 -10.25
N SER A 110 21.70 -25.55 -10.34
CA SER A 110 22.20 -26.54 -11.30
C SER A 110 21.49 -27.88 -11.14
N LYS A 111 21.31 -28.39 -9.92
CA LYS A 111 20.59 -29.65 -9.68
C LYS A 111 19.15 -29.63 -10.21
N VAL A 112 18.43 -28.52 -10.05
CA VAL A 112 17.06 -28.37 -10.58
C VAL A 112 17.07 -28.40 -12.11
N ILE A 113 18.03 -27.72 -12.75
CA ILE A 113 18.21 -27.71 -14.20
C ILE A 113 18.58 -29.11 -14.73
N ASP A 114 19.56 -29.75 -14.11
CA ASP A 114 20.09 -31.05 -14.54
C ASP A 114 19.00 -32.13 -14.55
N ILE A 115 18.18 -32.19 -13.51
CA ILE A 115 17.11 -33.19 -13.38
C ILE A 115 15.93 -32.86 -14.30
N ASN A 116 15.39 -31.65 -14.24
CA ASN A 116 14.13 -31.32 -14.91
C ASN A 116 14.31 -31.05 -16.42
N LEU A 117 15.38 -30.35 -16.80
CA LEU A 117 15.63 -29.91 -18.17
C LEU A 117 16.58 -30.87 -18.89
N ILE A 118 17.83 -30.97 -18.41
CA ILE A 118 18.88 -31.73 -19.11
C ILE A 118 18.50 -33.21 -19.19
N GLY A 119 18.02 -33.81 -18.11
CA GLY A 119 17.57 -35.20 -18.11
C GLY A 119 16.42 -35.49 -19.09
N THR A 120 15.47 -34.55 -19.22
CA THR A 120 14.38 -34.67 -20.22
C THR A 120 14.94 -34.65 -21.65
N VAL A 121 15.82 -33.69 -21.95
CA VAL A 121 16.45 -33.57 -23.27
C VAL A 121 17.32 -34.79 -23.57
N ASP A 122 18.08 -35.27 -22.58
CA ASP A 122 19.02 -36.38 -22.70
C ASP A 122 18.30 -37.71 -22.98
N LEU A 123 17.16 -37.94 -22.33
CA LEU A 123 16.29 -39.07 -22.63
C LEU A 123 15.74 -38.99 -24.06
N ILE A 124 15.18 -37.84 -24.45
CA ILE A 124 14.55 -37.65 -25.76
C ILE A 124 15.57 -37.88 -26.87
N ARG A 125 16.75 -37.25 -26.80
CA ARG A 125 17.78 -37.37 -27.85
C ARG A 125 18.27 -38.82 -28.03
N GLN A 126 18.17 -39.65 -27.00
CA GLN A 126 18.61 -41.05 -27.04
C GLN A 126 17.51 -41.98 -27.58
N LEU A 127 16.23 -41.70 -27.32
CA LEU A 127 15.11 -42.53 -27.80
C LEU A 127 14.65 -42.19 -29.21
N VAL A 128 14.71 -40.91 -29.61
CA VAL A 128 14.24 -40.44 -30.92
C VAL A 128 14.83 -41.22 -32.10
N PRO A 129 16.14 -41.54 -32.16
CA PRO A 129 16.70 -42.33 -33.27
C PRO A 129 16.04 -43.71 -33.45
N TYR A 130 15.62 -44.35 -32.36
CA TYR A 130 14.90 -45.63 -32.42
C TYR A 130 13.48 -45.43 -32.95
N ILE A 131 12.76 -44.42 -32.47
CA ILE A 131 11.39 -44.11 -32.93
C ILE A 131 11.40 -43.73 -34.42
N ALA A 132 12.38 -42.95 -34.86
CA ALA A 132 12.52 -42.46 -36.23
C ALA A 132 12.72 -43.59 -37.26
N THR A 133 13.33 -44.71 -36.85
CA THR A 133 13.61 -45.87 -37.72
C THR A 133 12.47 -46.89 -37.77
N GLN A 134 11.45 -46.74 -36.92
CA GLN A 134 10.26 -47.59 -36.93
C GLN A 134 9.36 -47.29 -38.13
N SER A 135 8.57 -48.28 -38.54
CA SER A 135 7.54 -48.08 -39.59
C SER A 135 6.46 -47.12 -39.09
N PRO A 136 6.07 -46.10 -39.89
CA PRO A 136 4.99 -45.20 -39.53
C PRO A 136 3.65 -45.94 -39.50
N ASN A 137 2.70 -45.41 -38.74
CA ASN A 137 1.32 -45.86 -38.78
C ASN A 137 0.61 -45.39 -40.06
N ALA A 138 -0.68 -45.75 -40.23
CA ALA A 138 -1.47 -45.39 -41.40
C ALA A 138 -1.61 -43.87 -41.65
N LYS A 139 -1.36 -43.03 -40.64
CA LYS A 139 -1.37 -41.56 -40.73
C LYS A 139 0.03 -40.95 -40.89
N GLY A 140 1.07 -41.76 -41.07
CA GLY A 140 2.46 -41.28 -41.18
C GLY A 140 3.17 -41.03 -39.84
N GLU A 141 2.51 -41.28 -38.70
CA GLU A 141 3.05 -41.00 -37.36
C GLU A 141 3.86 -42.20 -36.84
N ARG A 142 5.06 -41.94 -36.31
CA ARG A 142 5.97 -42.94 -35.72
C ARG A 142 5.93 -42.93 -34.19
N GLY A 143 5.70 -41.77 -33.58
CA GLY A 143 5.53 -41.67 -32.14
C GLY A 143 5.22 -40.26 -31.63
N VAL A 144 5.06 -40.14 -30.32
CA VAL A 144 4.72 -38.89 -29.63
C VAL A 144 5.59 -38.70 -28.38
N LEU A 145 6.12 -37.48 -28.22
CA LEU A 145 6.82 -37.05 -27.01
C LEU A 145 5.86 -36.19 -26.18
N VAL A 146 5.71 -36.54 -24.91
CA VAL A 146 4.94 -35.78 -23.93
C VAL A 146 5.87 -35.32 -22.81
N THR A 147 6.23 -34.05 -22.81
CA THR A 147 7.09 -33.45 -21.77
C THR A 147 6.28 -32.77 -20.69
N VAL A 148 6.80 -32.73 -19.46
CA VAL A 148 6.09 -32.13 -18.32
C VAL A 148 6.76 -30.83 -17.87
N SER A 149 6.10 -29.71 -18.15
CA SER A 149 6.41 -28.38 -17.62
C SER A 149 5.75 -28.18 -16.24
N SER A 150 5.23 -26.98 -15.95
CA SER A 150 4.46 -26.62 -14.76
C SER A 150 3.78 -25.26 -14.97
N ALA A 151 2.69 -24.97 -14.25
CA ALA A 151 2.16 -23.61 -14.13
C ALA A 151 3.23 -22.61 -13.67
N ALA A 152 4.24 -23.04 -12.89
CA ALA A 152 5.37 -22.22 -12.49
C ALA A 152 6.27 -21.74 -13.65
N ALA A 153 6.12 -22.30 -14.86
CA ALA A 153 6.75 -21.78 -16.08
C ALA A 153 6.17 -20.41 -16.51
N PHE A 154 4.96 -20.09 -16.04
CA PHE A 154 4.22 -18.87 -16.37
C PHE A 154 4.00 -18.02 -15.12
N ASP A 155 3.63 -18.65 -14.00
CA ASP A 155 3.21 -18.01 -12.74
C ASP A 155 4.11 -18.45 -11.57
N GLY A 156 5.44 -18.36 -11.74
CA GLY A 156 6.42 -18.83 -10.75
C GLY A 156 6.32 -18.09 -9.40
N GLN A 157 6.41 -18.84 -8.30
CA GLN A 157 6.32 -18.30 -6.93
C GLN A 157 7.68 -17.97 -6.31
N GLU A 158 7.68 -17.27 -5.17
CA GLU A 158 8.89 -17.02 -4.39
C GLU A 158 9.60 -18.34 -4.05
N GLY A 159 10.90 -18.40 -4.32
CA GLY A 159 11.70 -19.61 -4.12
C GLY A 159 11.65 -20.62 -5.27
N GLN A 160 10.97 -20.29 -6.38
CA GLN A 160 10.87 -21.17 -7.56
C GLN A 160 11.71 -20.68 -8.75
N THR A 161 12.69 -19.78 -8.58
CA THR A 161 13.46 -19.23 -9.71
C THR A 161 14.11 -20.32 -10.58
N ALA A 162 14.77 -21.30 -9.96
CA ALA A 162 15.38 -22.42 -10.69
C ALA A 162 14.34 -23.33 -11.37
N TYR A 163 13.23 -23.58 -10.67
CA TYR A 163 12.17 -24.46 -11.14
C TYR A 163 11.39 -23.85 -12.32
N GLY A 164 11.00 -22.57 -12.19
CA GLY A 164 10.38 -21.79 -13.26
C GLY A 164 11.28 -21.68 -14.48
N ALA A 165 12.59 -21.47 -14.30
CA ALA A 165 13.55 -21.49 -15.40
C ALA A 165 13.60 -22.84 -16.12
N ALA A 166 13.72 -23.95 -15.38
CA ALA A 166 13.76 -25.29 -15.96
C ALA A 166 12.47 -25.65 -16.69
N LYS A 167 11.31 -25.43 -16.06
CA LYS A 167 10.00 -25.74 -16.64
C LYS A 167 9.62 -24.79 -17.78
N GLY A 168 10.06 -23.53 -17.72
CA GLY A 168 9.97 -22.56 -18.81
C GLY A 168 10.78 -22.99 -20.04
N ALA A 169 11.98 -23.54 -19.85
CA ALA A 169 12.78 -24.09 -20.94
C ALA A 169 12.11 -25.31 -21.60
N ILE A 170 11.49 -26.20 -20.81
CA ILE A 170 10.68 -27.32 -21.36
C ILE A 170 9.51 -26.80 -22.20
N ALA A 171 8.79 -25.79 -21.70
CA ALA A 171 7.68 -25.18 -22.44
C ALA A 171 8.16 -24.53 -23.75
N SER A 172 9.23 -23.74 -23.70
CA SER A 172 9.75 -23.01 -24.85
C SER A 172 10.35 -23.93 -25.93
N MET A 173 11.00 -25.03 -25.54
CA MET A 173 11.61 -25.96 -26.49
C MET A 173 10.59 -26.85 -27.22
N THR A 174 9.32 -26.87 -26.80
CA THR A 174 8.31 -27.80 -27.34
C THR A 174 8.04 -27.58 -28.84
N LEU A 175 7.88 -26.31 -29.26
CA LEU A 175 7.64 -25.97 -30.66
C LEU A 175 8.85 -26.28 -31.57
N PRO A 176 10.09 -25.85 -31.26
CA PRO A 176 11.25 -26.23 -32.08
C PRO A 176 11.47 -27.75 -32.09
N LEU A 177 11.30 -28.44 -30.96
CA LEU A 177 11.40 -29.91 -30.91
C LEU A 177 10.39 -30.59 -31.86
N ALA A 178 9.14 -30.12 -31.89
CA ALA A 178 8.14 -30.62 -32.82
C ALA A 178 8.52 -30.37 -34.29
N ARG A 179 9.15 -29.23 -34.59
CA ARG A 179 9.60 -28.88 -35.95
C ARG A 179 10.75 -29.78 -36.41
N ASP A 180 11.76 -29.98 -35.56
CA ASP A 180 12.92 -30.83 -35.84
C ASP A 180 12.51 -32.28 -36.14
N LEU A 181 11.46 -32.75 -35.47
CA LEU A 181 10.99 -34.13 -35.54
C LEU A 181 9.85 -34.36 -36.54
N SER A 182 9.32 -33.29 -37.15
CA SER A 182 8.17 -33.35 -38.05
C SER A 182 8.41 -34.22 -39.28
N CYS A 183 9.60 -34.14 -39.91
CA CYS A 183 9.95 -34.95 -41.07
C CYS A 183 10.07 -36.45 -40.75
N TRP A 184 10.26 -36.79 -39.47
CA TRP A 184 10.26 -38.15 -38.97
C TRP A 184 8.88 -38.62 -38.50
N GLY A 185 7.84 -37.79 -38.62
CA GLY A 185 6.49 -38.14 -38.17
C GLY A 185 6.41 -38.35 -36.66
N ILE A 186 7.21 -37.61 -35.88
CA ILE A 186 7.20 -37.67 -34.41
C ILE A 186 6.65 -36.33 -33.89
N ARG A 187 5.63 -36.40 -33.04
CA ARG A 187 5.03 -35.22 -32.40
C ARG A 187 5.71 -34.89 -31.09
N ALA A 188 5.63 -33.63 -30.67
CA ALA A 188 6.00 -33.20 -29.32
C ALA A 188 4.91 -32.30 -28.73
N VAL A 189 4.46 -32.63 -27.53
CA VAL A 189 3.45 -31.86 -26.78
C VAL A 189 3.95 -31.72 -25.36
N CYS A 190 3.70 -30.56 -24.76
CA CYS A 190 4.05 -30.30 -23.38
C CYS A 190 2.78 -30.11 -22.56
N ILE A 191 2.72 -30.74 -21.39
CA ILE A 191 1.68 -30.51 -20.40
C ILE A 191 2.29 -29.69 -19.28
N ALA A 192 1.61 -28.62 -18.87
CA ALA A 192 1.97 -27.75 -17.76
C ALA A 192 0.95 -27.90 -16.62
N PRO A 193 1.18 -28.83 -15.67
CA PRO A 193 0.27 -29.05 -14.55
C PRO A 193 0.28 -27.88 -13.56
N GLY A 194 -0.88 -27.58 -12.98
CA GLY A 194 -1.02 -26.77 -11.77
C GLY A 194 -0.69 -27.55 -10.50
N LEU A 195 -1.46 -27.34 -9.43
CA LEU A 195 -1.33 -28.14 -8.21
C LEU A 195 -2.01 -29.51 -8.40
N PHE A 196 -1.26 -30.59 -8.19
CA PHE A 196 -1.75 -31.97 -8.23
C PHE A 196 -1.44 -32.70 -6.93
N ASP A 197 -2.35 -33.59 -6.51
CA ASP A 197 -2.15 -34.43 -5.33
C ASP A 197 -1.07 -35.49 -5.60
N THR A 198 0.17 -35.13 -5.31
CA THR A 198 1.36 -35.93 -5.56
C THR A 198 2.26 -35.91 -4.33
N GLY A 199 3.20 -36.86 -4.24
CA GLY A 199 4.22 -36.85 -3.17
C GLY A 199 5.01 -35.54 -3.11
N MET A 200 5.18 -34.83 -4.24
CA MET A 200 5.81 -33.51 -4.29
C MET A 200 4.95 -32.45 -3.58
N ALA A 201 3.63 -32.42 -3.83
CA ALA A 201 2.70 -31.53 -3.14
C ALA A 201 2.57 -31.89 -1.64
N ALA A 202 2.63 -33.18 -1.30
CA ALA A 202 2.56 -33.65 0.08
C ALA A 202 3.65 -33.04 0.99
N SER A 203 4.84 -32.75 0.42
CA SER A 203 5.99 -32.16 1.12
C SER A 203 5.89 -30.65 1.39
N MET A 204 4.85 -29.97 0.88
CA MET A 204 4.68 -28.53 1.10
C MET A 204 4.24 -28.22 2.55
N PRO A 205 4.72 -27.12 3.15
CA PRO A 205 4.22 -26.64 4.43
C PRO A 205 2.71 -26.38 4.40
N GLN A 206 2.01 -26.66 5.51
CA GLN A 206 0.54 -26.55 5.60
C GLN A 206 0.01 -25.18 5.18
N LYS A 207 0.63 -24.09 5.64
CA LYS A 207 0.27 -22.72 5.24
C LYS A 207 0.38 -22.46 3.74
N ALA A 208 1.35 -23.09 3.07
CA ALA A 208 1.52 -22.95 1.63
C ALA A 208 0.43 -23.72 0.87
N LYS A 209 0.01 -24.89 1.37
CA LYS A 209 -1.13 -25.64 0.81
C LYS A 209 -2.42 -24.83 0.92
N GLU A 210 -2.75 -24.34 2.11
CA GLU A 210 -3.94 -23.52 2.34
C GLU A 210 -3.96 -22.24 1.48
N SER A 211 -2.81 -21.62 1.26
CA SER A 211 -2.70 -20.47 0.37
C SER A 211 -2.93 -20.84 -1.09
N LEU A 212 -2.45 -22.00 -1.54
CA LEU A 212 -2.59 -22.46 -2.91
C LEU A 212 -4.01 -23.00 -3.20
N ASP A 213 -4.66 -23.62 -2.21
CA ASP A 213 -6.03 -24.10 -2.36
C ASP A 213 -7.01 -22.96 -2.69
N LYS A 214 -6.76 -21.75 -2.16
CA LYS A 214 -7.55 -20.54 -2.47
C LYS A 214 -7.39 -20.03 -3.91
N THR A 215 -6.41 -20.53 -4.64
CA THR A 215 -6.09 -20.10 -6.01
C THR A 215 -6.76 -20.99 -7.07
N LEU A 216 -7.41 -22.07 -6.62
CA LEU A 216 -8.04 -23.05 -7.47
C LEU A 216 -9.46 -22.60 -7.78
N GLU A 217 -9.73 -22.29 -9.05
CA GLU A 217 -11.01 -21.74 -9.48
C GLU A 217 -12.06 -22.84 -9.67
N PHE A 218 -11.89 -23.70 -10.68
CA PHE A 218 -12.78 -24.83 -10.91
C PHE A 218 -12.10 -25.94 -11.73
N PRO A 219 -12.11 -27.19 -11.25
CA PRO A 219 -12.56 -27.63 -9.94
C PRO A 219 -11.70 -27.05 -8.80
N ALA A 220 -12.32 -26.63 -7.70
CA ALA A 220 -11.66 -26.02 -6.54
C ALA A 220 -10.99 -27.08 -5.64
N ARG A 221 -10.11 -27.89 -6.23
CA ARG A 221 -9.31 -28.92 -5.55
C ARG A 221 -8.01 -29.18 -6.32
N PRO A 222 -6.96 -29.71 -5.68
CA PRO A 222 -5.81 -30.22 -6.41
C PRO A 222 -6.24 -31.22 -7.49
N GLY A 223 -5.51 -31.22 -8.61
CA GLY A 223 -5.69 -32.19 -9.68
C GLY A 223 -5.35 -33.60 -9.21
N GLU A 224 -6.14 -34.57 -9.65
CA GLU A 224 -5.87 -35.99 -9.41
C GLU A 224 -4.87 -36.49 -10.47
N PRO A 225 -3.83 -37.27 -10.11
CA PRO A 225 -2.86 -37.80 -11.08
C PRO A 225 -3.49 -38.51 -12.30
N GLU A 226 -4.66 -39.10 -12.13
CA GLU A 226 -5.47 -39.76 -13.16
C GLU A 226 -5.99 -38.76 -14.22
N GLU A 227 -6.27 -37.51 -13.85
CA GLU A 227 -6.67 -36.45 -14.78
C GLU A 227 -5.50 -36.07 -15.70
N PHE A 228 -4.28 -36.05 -15.17
CA PHE A 228 -3.07 -35.89 -15.97
C PHE A 228 -2.86 -37.08 -16.91
N ALA A 229 -3.00 -38.32 -16.41
CA ALA A 229 -2.88 -39.52 -17.23
C ALA A 229 -3.91 -39.57 -18.36
N SER A 230 -5.15 -39.09 -18.10
CA SER A 230 -6.17 -38.94 -19.13
C SER A 230 -5.80 -37.91 -20.19
N LEU A 231 -5.19 -36.78 -19.82
CA LEU A 231 -4.68 -35.82 -20.80
C LEU A 231 -3.54 -36.41 -21.64
N VAL A 232 -2.63 -37.20 -21.05
CA VAL A 232 -1.59 -37.92 -21.79
C VAL A 232 -2.20 -38.85 -22.83
N GLU A 233 -3.24 -39.61 -22.46
CA GLU A 233 -3.99 -40.47 -23.39
C GLU A 233 -4.58 -39.66 -24.56
N ASN A 234 -5.23 -38.53 -24.26
CA ASN A 234 -5.79 -37.63 -25.28
C ASN A 234 -4.72 -37.08 -26.24
N VAL A 235 -3.54 -36.74 -25.71
CA VAL A 235 -2.39 -36.30 -26.50
C VAL A 235 -1.86 -37.40 -27.42
N ILE A 236 -1.84 -38.65 -26.94
CA ILE A 236 -1.45 -39.81 -27.75
C ILE A 236 -2.45 -40.04 -28.88
N ASP A 237 -3.75 -39.91 -28.61
CA ASP A 237 -4.80 -40.25 -29.57
C ASP A 237 -5.12 -39.15 -30.58
N ASN A 238 -4.86 -37.89 -30.25
CA ASN A 238 -5.13 -36.75 -31.11
C ASN A 238 -3.87 -36.29 -31.88
N SER A 239 -3.73 -36.75 -33.12
CA SER A 239 -2.61 -36.39 -34.00
C SER A 239 -2.49 -34.89 -34.32
N MET A 240 -3.53 -34.07 -34.08
CA MET A 240 -3.45 -32.62 -34.28
C MET A 240 -2.75 -31.89 -33.13
N LEU A 241 -2.60 -32.52 -31.95
CA LEU A 241 -1.84 -31.94 -30.85
C LEU A 241 -0.35 -32.10 -31.13
N ASN A 242 0.30 -31.02 -31.55
CA ASN A 242 1.74 -30.97 -31.83
C ASN A 242 2.29 -29.55 -31.64
N GLY A 243 3.49 -29.41 -31.09
CA GLY A 243 4.18 -28.13 -30.90
C GLY A 243 3.49 -27.17 -29.93
N THR A 244 2.66 -27.67 -29.01
CA THR A 244 1.83 -26.87 -28.09
C THR A 244 2.10 -27.21 -26.64
N VAL A 245 1.88 -26.22 -25.76
CA VAL A 245 1.88 -26.38 -24.31
C VAL A 245 0.44 -26.30 -23.81
N ILE A 246 -0.02 -27.32 -23.09
CA ILE A 246 -1.39 -27.39 -22.55
C ILE A 246 -1.31 -27.19 -21.05
N ARG A 247 -1.91 -26.11 -20.54
CA ARG A 247 -2.12 -25.94 -19.10
C ARG A 247 -3.21 -26.89 -18.62
N LEU A 248 -2.93 -27.60 -17.53
CA LEU A 248 -3.89 -28.46 -16.84
C LEU A 248 -3.88 -28.06 -15.37
N ASP A 249 -4.70 -27.09 -14.99
CA ASP A 249 -4.56 -26.40 -13.70
C ASP A 249 -5.88 -25.86 -13.10
N GLY A 250 -7.04 -26.22 -13.65
CA GLY A 250 -8.34 -25.75 -13.12
C GLY A 250 -8.51 -24.23 -13.17
N ALA A 251 -7.90 -23.58 -14.16
CA ALA A 251 -7.84 -22.12 -14.33
C ALA A 251 -7.06 -21.36 -13.24
N ALA A 252 -6.30 -22.06 -12.40
CA ALA A 252 -5.52 -21.44 -11.34
C ALA A 252 -4.47 -20.46 -11.89
N ARG A 253 -4.31 -19.33 -11.20
CA ARG A 253 -3.18 -18.39 -11.35
C ARG A 253 -2.55 -18.21 -10.00
N MET A 254 -1.27 -18.55 -9.87
CA MET A 254 -0.61 -18.49 -8.58
C MET A 254 -0.40 -17.02 -8.19
N PRO A 255 -1.05 -16.52 -7.13
CA PRO A 255 -1.10 -15.11 -6.80
C PRO A 255 0.29 -14.62 -6.37
N SER A 256 0.56 -13.33 -6.58
CA SER A 256 1.66 -12.68 -5.87
C SER A 256 1.25 -12.51 -4.39
N ARG A 257 2.22 -12.35 -3.48
CA ARG A 257 1.95 -12.16 -2.04
C ARG A 257 1.18 -10.88 -1.69
N PHE A 258 0.82 -10.06 -2.68
CA PHE A 258 0.23 -8.75 -2.48
C PHE A 258 -1.27 -8.88 -2.18
N GLN A 259 -1.61 -8.98 -0.88
CA GLN A 259 -2.97 -8.72 -0.43
C GLN A 259 -3.24 -7.22 -0.55
N PHE A 260 -4.33 -6.89 -1.22
CA PHE A 260 -4.74 -5.50 -1.39
C PHE A 260 -5.91 -5.23 -0.45
N VAL A 261 -5.71 -4.29 0.46
CA VAL A 261 -6.73 -3.91 1.43
C VAL A 261 -7.35 -2.60 0.97
N LEU A 262 -8.63 -2.64 0.65
CA LEU A 262 -9.43 -1.47 0.36
C LEU A 262 -10.18 -1.02 1.62
N ARG A 263 -10.40 0.27 1.76
CA ARG A 263 -11.24 0.91 2.77
C ARG A 263 -12.26 1.76 2.06
N ILE A 264 -13.52 1.62 2.42
CA ILE A 264 -14.63 2.31 1.79
C ILE A 264 -15.28 3.17 2.87
N GLY A 265 -15.13 4.49 2.74
CA GLY A 265 -15.80 5.44 3.61
C GLY A 265 -17.29 5.41 3.29
N LEU A 266 -18.11 5.00 4.26
CA LEU A 266 -19.55 4.90 4.07
C LEU A 266 -20.18 6.29 4.26
N GLN A 267 -21.22 6.58 3.48
CA GLN A 267 -21.95 7.83 3.60
C GLN A 267 -22.58 7.96 4.99
N GLN A 268 -22.28 9.08 5.64
CA GLN A 268 -22.71 9.40 7.00
C GLN A 268 -24.11 10.02 7.01
N GLN A 269 -24.87 9.81 8.09
CA GLN A 269 -26.20 10.37 8.24
C GLN A 269 -26.18 11.72 8.98
N ASN A 270 -27.23 12.52 8.80
CA ASN A 270 -27.53 13.70 9.61
C ASN A 270 -26.48 14.83 9.58
N LEU A 271 -25.60 14.86 8.57
CA LEU A 271 -24.57 15.89 8.42
C LEU A 271 -25.17 17.29 8.23
N GLU A 272 -26.38 17.39 7.67
CA GLU A 272 -27.14 18.64 7.52
C GLU A 272 -27.54 19.27 8.87
N LEU A 273 -27.48 18.50 9.96
CA LEU A 273 -27.76 19.00 11.31
C LEU A 273 -26.52 19.58 12.00
N ALA A 274 -25.32 19.42 11.44
CA ALA A 274 -24.04 19.75 12.08
C ALA A 274 -24.02 21.16 12.71
N ASP A 275 -24.35 22.19 11.93
CA ASP A 275 -24.37 23.59 12.38
C ASP A 275 -25.33 23.81 13.55
N THR A 276 -26.52 23.19 13.50
CA THR A 276 -27.55 23.35 14.53
C THR A 276 -27.11 22.68 15.84
N LEU A 277 -26.51 21.49 15.75
CA LEU A 277 -26.03 20.75 16.91
C LEU A 277 -24.84 21.45 17.55
N LEU A 278 -23.89 21.90 16.74
CA LEU A 278 -22.72 22.63 17.21
C LEU A 278 -23.14 23.93 17.87
N TYR A 279 -23.98 24.75 17.22
CA TYR A 279 -24.53 25.95 17.84
C TYR A 279 -25.18 25.65 19.19
N GLY A 280 -25.92 24.54 19.27
CA GLY A 280 -26.52 24.05 20.49
C GLY A 280 -25.52 23.92 21.64
N VAL A 281 -24.38 23.27 21.41
CA VAL A 281 -23.39 22.99 22.47
C VAL A 281 -22.31 24.05 22.62
N SER A 282 -22.06 24.88 21.60
CA SER A 282 -20.94 25.84 21.56
C SER A 282 -21.35 27.30 21.72
N HIS A 283 -22.62 27.66 21.47
CA HIS A 283 -23.03 29.06 21.58
C HIS A 283 -23.50 29.40 23.01
N PRO A 284 -22.94 30.42 23.68
CA PRO A 284 -23.22 30.71 25.08
C PRO A 284 -24.66 31.13 25.39
N SER A 285 -25.43 31.56 24.37
CA SER A 285 -26.86 31.84 24.52
C SER A 285 -27.76 30.59 24.44
N SER A 286 -27.20 29.45 24.06
CA SER A 286 -27.95 28.19 23.97
C SER A 286 -28.17 27.58 25.35
N THR A 287 -29.36 27.00 25.56
CA THR A 287 -29.65 26.21 26.77
C THR A 287 -28.90 24.88 26.84
N GLN A 288 -28.28 24.47 25.73
CA GLN A 288 -27.44 23.27 25.62
C GLN A 288 -25.94 23.59 25.66
N TYR A 289 -25.56 24.86 25.90
CA TYR A 289 -24.15 25.25 25.97
C TYR A 289 -23.36 24.38 26.96
N ALA A 290 -22.19 23.93 26.51
CA ALA A 290 -21.28 23.02 27.22
C ALA A 290 -21.83 21.61 27.55
N LYS A 291 -23.00 21.23 27.03
CA LYS A 291 -23.55 19.86 27.14
C LYS A 291 -23.11 19.02 25.95
N HIS A 292 -21.82 18.71 25.92
CA HIS A 292 -21.19 17.99 24.81
C HIS A 292 -21.66 16.54 24.69
N TYR A 293 -21.57 16.02 23.46
CA TYR A 293 -21.98 14.67 23.11
C TYR A 293 -20.95 13.63 23.57
N THR A 294 -21.41 12.44 23.93
CA THR A 294 -20.52 11.29 24.12
C THR A 294 -20.16 10.67 22.78
N ARG A 295 -19.10 9.84 22.74
CA ARG A 295 -18.76 9.06 21.54
C ARG A 295 -19.92 8.21 21.03
N GLN A 296 -20.72 7.62 21.94
CA GLN A 296 -21.88 6.82 21.54
C GLN A 296 -22.95 7.70 20.88
N ASP A 297 -23.22 8.89 21.42
CA ASP A 297 -24.19 9.80 20.81
C ASP A 297 -23.73 10.24 19.40
N ILE A 298 -22.43 10.42 19.19
CA ILE A 298 -21.86 10.70 17.86
C ILE A 298 -22.11 9.53 16.91
N ILE A 299 -21.82 8.29 17.33
CA ILE A 299 -22.05 7.09 16.51
C ILE A 299 -23.53 6.97 16.16
N ASP A 300 -24.42 7.04 17.16
CA ASP A 300 -25.87 6.91 16.97
C ASP A 300 -26.43 7.96 16.01
N LYS A 301 -25.78 9.12 15.92
CA LYS A 301 -26.23 10.24 15.14
C LYS A 301 -25.66 10.29 13.73
N PHE A 302 -24.42 9.83 13.51
CA PHE A 302 -23.72 9.99 12.23
C PHE A 302 -23.31 8.68 11.54
N ALA A 303 -23.52 7.52 12.17
CA ALA A 303 -23.27 6.21 11.57
C ALA A 303 -23.97 6.05 10.22
N ALA A 304 -23.43 5.19 9.35
CA ALA A 304 -24.08 4.84 8.10
C ALA A 304 -25.37 4.04 8.37
N SER A 305 -26.35 4.23 7.48
CA SER A 305 -27.62 3.51 7.51
C SER A 305 -27.42 2.01 7.20
N ASP A 306 -28.31 1.16 7.69
CA ASP A 306 -28.29 -0.27 7.36
C ASP A 306 -28.47 -0.51 5.85
N GLU A 307 -29.20 0.38 5.15
CA GLU A 307 -29.33 0.35 3.68
C GLU A 307 -27.96 0.56 3.02
N THR A 308 -27.24 1.62 3.40
CA THR A 308 -25.89 1.92 2.90
C THR A 308 -24.94 0.76 3.16
N ILE A 309 -24.89 0.26 4.39
CA ILE A 309 -24.00 -0.84 4.77
C ILE A 309 -24.30 -2.09 3.94
N THR A 310 -25.58 -2.48 3.85
CA THR A 310 -26.00 -3.67 3.11
C THR A 310 -25.70 -3.54 1.62
N ALA A 311 -25.95 -2.38 1.02
CA ALA A 311 -25.71 -2.12 -0.39
C ALA A 311 -24.22 -2.26 -0.72
N VAL A 312 -23.33 -1.63 0.06
CA VAL A 312 -21.88 -1.67 -0.18
C VAL A 312 -21.32 -3.07 0.11
N GLN A 313 -21.72 -3.74 1.20
CA GLN A 313 -21.29 -5.11 1.50
C GLN A 313 -21.71 -6.12 0.42
N SER A 314 -22.93 -5.96 -0.11
CA SER A 314 -23.44 -6.82 -1.19
C SER A 314 -22.65 -6.60 -2.49
N TRP A 315 -22.32 -5.35 -2.82
CA TRP A 315 -21.49 -5.03 -3.98
C TRP A 315 -20.06 -5.58 -3.84
N VAL A 316 -19.43 -5.44 -2.67
CA VAL A 316 -18.11 -6.00 -2.40
C VAL A 316 -18.12 -7.53 -2.52
N SER A 317 -19.11 -8.19 -1.90
CA SER A 317 -19.25 -9.65 -1.96
C SER A 317 -19.49 -10.17 -3.37
N ALA A 318 -20.27 -9.45 -4.19
CA ALA A 318 -20.52 -9.79 -5.58
C ALA A 318 -19.24 -9.73 -6.45
N ASN A 319 -18.22 -9.00 -6.00
CA ASN A 319 -16.90 -8.92 -6.64
C ASN A 319 -15.87 -9.88 -6.04
N GLY A 320 -16.29 -10.86 -5.23
CA GLY A 320 -15.42 -11.91 -4.70
C GLY A 320 -14.52 -11.47 -3.53
N ALA A 321 -14.75 -10.29 -2.97
CA ALA A 321 -14.01 -9.77 -1.83
C ALA A 321 -14.81 -9.92 -0.53
N SER A 322 -14.11 -10.06 0.60
CA SER A 322 -14.73 -10.08 1.93
C SER A 322 -14.59 -8.73 2.61
N SER A 323 -15.53 -8.41 3.49
CA SER A 323 -15.53 -7.12 4.18
C SER A 323 -15.89 -7.18 5.67
N THR A 324 -15.32 -6.26 6.45
CA THR A 324 -15.58 -6.07 7.89
C THR A 324 -16.04 -4.63 8.14
N LEU A 325 -17.10 -4.46 8.92
CA LEU A 325 -17.63 -3.14 9.29
C LEU A 325 -16.90 -2.59 10.52
N SER A 326 -16.55 -1.30 10.50
CA SER A 326 -15.97 -0.61 11.65
C SER A 326 -16.97 -0.41 12.80
N LYS A 327 -16.48 -0.19 14.03
CA LYS A 327 -17.33 -0.08 15.23
C LYS A 327 -18.28 1.13 15.22
N ASP A 328 -17.83 2.25 14.68
CA ASP A 328 -18.64 3.46 14.45
C ASP A 328 -19.59 3.34 13.24
N ARG A 329 -19.47 2.24 12.48
CA ARG A 329 -20.21 1.97 11.24
C ARG A 329 -19.99 3.02 10.15
N GLY A 330 -18.87 3.75 10.19
CA GLY A 330 -18.49 4.77 9.22
C GLY A 330 -17.60 4.26 8.08
N TRP A 331 -17.08 3.03 8.19
CA TRP A 331 -16.10 2.46 7.27
C TRP A 331 -16.33 0.97 7.03
N LEU A 332 -16.06 0.53 5.80
CA LEU A 332 -16.03 -0.86 5.42
C LEU A 332 -14.62 -1.26 4.95
N HIS A 333 -14.04 -2.25 5.62
CA HIS A 333 -12.70 -2.75 5.39
C HIS A 333 -12.80 -3.96 4.48
N VAL A 334 -12.11 -3.96 3.35
CA VAL A 334 -12.27 -4.94 2.28
C VAL A 334 -10.94 -5.62 2.02
N ASN A 335 -10.90 -6.93 2.27
CA ASN A 335 -9.73 -7.76 1.98
C ASN A 335 -9.88 -8.37 0.58
N THR A 336 -8.96 -8.04 -0.33
CA THR A 336 -9.05 -8.43 -1.73
C THR A 336 -7.66 -8.64 -2.38
N THR A 337 -7.64 -8.96 -3.67
CA THR A 337 -6.42 -8.96 -4.49
C THR A 337 -6.36 -7.67 -5.31
N LEU A 338 -5.16 -7.30 -5.79
CA LEU A 338 -5.02 -6.13 -6.66
C LEU A 338 -5.89 -6.24 -7.92
N ALA A 339 -5.91 -7.42 -8.55
CA ALA A 339 -6.70 -7.66 -9.76
C ALA A 339 -8.21 -7.55 -9.52
N ASP A 340 -8.69 -7.98 -8.35
CA ASP A 340 -10.10 -7.86 -7.99
C ASP A 340 -10.47 -6.42 -7.63
N ALA A 341 -9.56 -5.68 -6.98
CA ALA A 341 -9.73 -4.26 -6.72
C ALA A 341 -9.80 -3.44 -8.02
N GLU A 342 -8.88 -3.64 -8.95
CA GLU A 342 -8.87 -2.98 -10.27
C GLU A 342 -10.16 -3.26 -11.04
N ARG A 343 -10.66 -4.51 -10.97
CA ARG A 343 -11.92 -4.91 -11.60
C ARG A 343 -13.13 -4.27 -10.93
N MET A 344 -13.20 -4.32 -9.60
CA MET A 344 -14.33 -3.80 -8.82
C MET A 344 -14.47 -2.28 -8.95
N LEU A 345 -13.33 -1.57 -9.04
CA LEU A 345 -13.25 -0.12 -9.08
C LEU A 345 -13.04 0.44 -10.48
N HIS A 346 -12.98 -0.41 -11.52
CA HIS A 346 -12.62 -0.01 -12.88
C HIS A 346 -11.42 0.96 -12.89
N ALA A 347 -10.39 0.58 -12.13
CA ALA A 347 -9.23 1.42 -11.84
C ALA A 347 -7.95 0.71 -12.28
N GLN A 348 -6.89 1.48 -12.43
CA GLN A 348 -5.54 0.95 -12.59
C GLN A 348 -4.67 1.52 -11.49
N TYR A 349 -4.04 0.64 -10.72
CA TYR A 349 -3.18 1.03 -9.62
C TYR A 349 -1.70 1.00 -10.03
N TYR A 350 -0.94 1.92 -9.47
CA TYR A 350 0.48 2.07 -9.71
C TYR A 350 1.24 2.19 -8.40
N GLU A 351 2.49 1.72 -8.40
CA GLU A 351 3.45 2.04 -7.36
C GLU A 351 4.09 3.40 -7.67
N TYR A 352 3.72 4.43 -6.92
CA TYR A 352 4.33 5.74 -6.97
C TYR A 352 5.54 5.77 -6.05
N ARG A 353 6.73 5.95 -6.64
CA ARG A 353 7.97 6.10 -5.88
C ARG A 353 8.39 7.56 -5.82
N GLN A 354 8.71 8.04 -4.63
CA GLN A 354 9.27 9.37 -4.46
C GLN A 354 10.68 9.44 -5.05
N THR A 355 10.98 10.47 -5.85
CA THR A 355 12.29 10.65 -6.52
C THR A 355 13.46 10.88 -5.56
N ALA A 356 13.21 11.40 -4.36
CA ALA A 356 14.23 11.72 -3.34
C ALA A 356 14.23 10.75 -2.13
N GLY A 357 13.47 9.65 -2.17
CA GLY A 357 13.36 8.72 -1.04
C GLY A 357 13.16 7.27 -1.47
N ASN A 358 13.26 6.34 -0.51
CA ASN A 358 13.00 4.90 -0.73
C ASN A 358 11.53 4.50 -0.48
N HIS A 359 10.62 5.48 -0.38
CA HIS A 359 9.21 5.21 -0.11
C HIS A 359 8.42 5.08 -1.42
N SER A 360 7.54 4.09 -1.42
CA SER A 360 6.62 3.75 -2.50
C SER A 360 5.21 3.68 -1.95
N THR A 361 4.23 4.26 -2.63
CA THR A 361 2.80 4.13 -2.29
C THR A 361 2.04 3.51 -3.45
N VAL A 362 1.03 2.70 -3.16
CA VAL A 362 0.06 2.26 -4.16
C VAL A 362 -1.15 3.18 -4.19
N ALA A 363 -1.44 3.73 -5.37
CA ALA A 363 -2.59 4.59 -5.64
C ALA A 363 -3.05 4.42 -7.09
N CYS A 364 -4.23 4.93 -7.44
CA CYS A 364 -4.69 5.05 -8.82
C CYS A 364 -4.75 6.52 -9.25
N GLU A 365 -4.86 6.76 -10.55
CA GLU A 365 -5.12 8.12 -11.08
C GLU A 365 -6.62 8.46 -11.03
N GLU A 366 -7.45 7.45 -11.27
CA GLU A 366 -8.91 7.53 -11.23
C GLU A 366 -9.50 6.17 -10.83
N TYR A 367 -10.75 6.18 -10.37
CA TYR A 367 -11.55 4.98 -10.18
C TYR A 367 -13.03 5.32 -10.40
N SER A 368 -13.84 4.31 -10.67
CA SER A 368 -15.30 4.46 -10.78
C SER A 368 -16.04 3.37 -10.03
N VAL A 369 -17.25 3.69 -9.61
CA VAL A 369 -18.16 2.76 -8.93
C VAL A 369 -19.52 2.79 -9.63
N PRO A 370 -20.35 1.74 -9.49
CA PRO A 370 -21.71 1.78 -9.99
C PRO A 370 -22.49 2.97 -9.41
N GLU A 371 -23.35 3.60 -10.22
CA GLU A 371 -24.16 4.78 -9.83
C GLU A 371 -24.99 4.52 -8.57
N ASN A 372 -25.55 3.31 -8.43
CA ASN A 372 -26.31 2.92 -7.26
C ASN A 372 -25.46 2.75 -5.99
N ILE A 373 -24.14 2.59 -6.12
CA ILE A 373 -23.18 2.52 -5.01
C ILE A 373 -22.59 3.90 -4.69
N GLN A 374 -22.42 4.76 -5.69
CA GLN A 374 -21.87 6.10 -5.53
C GLN A 374 -22.56 6.90 -4.41
N ARG A 375 -23.89 6.80 -4.31
CA ARG A 375 -24.67 7.48 -3.26
C ARG A 375 -24.44 6.95 -1.85
N HIS A 376 -23.81 5.79 -1.67
CA HIS A 376 -23.63 5.12 -0.39
C HIS A 376 -22.20 5.23 0.17
N ILE A 377 -21.28 5.84 -0.59
CA ILE A 377 -19.87 5.95 -0.22
C ILE A 377 -19.38 7.39 -0.36
N ASP A 378 -18.42 7.77 0.47
CA ASP A 378 -17.74 9.07 0.38
C ASP A 378 -16.51 8.96 -0.52
N PHE A 379 -15.61 8.00 -0.23
CA PHE A 379 -14.45 7.67 -1.06
C PHE A 379 -13.85 6.30 -0.71
N ILE A 380 -12.86 5.87 -1.50
CA ILE A 380 -12.17 4.58 -1.34
C ILE A 380 -10.66 4.80 -1.19
N GLN A 381 -10.01 4.02 -0.32
CA GLN A 381 -8.56 4.02 -0.12
C GLN A 381 -7.96 2.60 -0.17
N PRO A 382 -6.73 2.41 -0.66
CA PRO A 382 -6.01 3.35 -1.51
C PRO A 382 -6.85 3.69 -2.74
N GLY A 383 -6.87 4.98 -3.11
CA GLY A 383 -7.67 5.51 -4.22
C GLY A 383 -6.83 6.47 -5.03
N VAL A 384 -7.40 7.61 -5.42
CA VAL A 384 -6.64 8.68 -6.07
C VAL A 384 -5.50 9.15 -5.14
N ILE A 385 -4.30 9.34 -5.71
CA ILE A 385 -3.11 9.73 -4.97
C ILE A 385 -3.35 11.01 -4.14
N LEU A 386 -3.11 10.94 -2.82
CA LEU A 386 -3.28 12.06 -1.87
C LEU A 386 -1.95 12.79 -1.60
N ALA A 387 -1.11 12.95 -2.62
CA ALA A 387 0.18 13.63 -2.54
C ALA A 387 0.19 14.89 -3.41
N ALA A 388 0.65 16.01 -2.86
CA ALA A 388 1.00 17.17 -3.66
C ALA A 388 2.22 16.81 -4.54
N PRO A 389 2.27 17.21 -5.82
CA PRO A 389 3.46 17.02 -6.64
C PRO A 389 4.67 17.69 -5.97
N LYS A 390 5.69 16.92 -5.59
CA LYS A 390 6.98 17.49 -5.15
C LYS A 390 7.98 17.39 -6.29
N THR A 391 8.74 18.47 -6.50
CA THR A 391 9.82 18.55 -7.48
C THR A 391 10.88 17.47 -7.25
N PRO A 392 11.48 16.90 -8.32
CA PRO A 392 12.85 16.44 -8.26
C PRO A 392 13.72 17.68 -7.98
N GLN A 393 14.57 17.62 -6.94
CA GLN A 393 15.55 18.67 -6.73
C GLN A 393 16.40 18.82 -8.00
N LEU A 394 16.33 20.00 -8.63
CA LEU A 394 17.32 20.38 -9.62
C LEU A 394 18.68 20.23 -8.96
N ASN A 395 19.61 19.63 -9.71
CA ASN A 395 20.93 19.20 -9.29
C ASN A 395 21.84 20.41 -8.98
N THR A 396 21.46 21.28 -8.06
CA THR A 396 22.37 22.20 -7.39
C THR A 396 23.07 21.36 -6.34
N LYS A 397 24.32 20.98 -6.63
CA LYS A 397 25.25 20.34 -5.69
C LYS A 397 24.86 20.69 -4.26
N PHE A 398 24.46 19.68 -3.48
CA PHE A 398 24.38 19.78 -2.03
C PHE A 398 25.75 20.20 -1.52
N ARG A 399 25.99 21.52 -1.51
CA ARG A 399 26.77 22.10 -0.46
C ARG A 399 25.91 21.83 0.76
N LYS A 400 26.36 20.91 1.62
CA LYS A 400 25.89 20.84 3.00
C LYS A 400 25.71 22.28 3.45
N ARG A 401 24.47 22.77 3.52
CA ARG A 401 24.15 23.90 4.36
C ARG A 401 24.36 23.33 5.76
N GLY A 402 25.61 23.32 6.21
CA GLY A 402 25.82 23.74 7.58
C GLY A 402 25.07 25.05 7.66
N PHE A 403 24.18 25.17 8.64
CA PHE A 403 23.63 26.45 9.02
C PHE A 403 24.79 27.45 9.11
N SER A 404 24.98 28.23 8.04
CA SER A 404 25.74 29.46 8.05
C SER A 404 24.74 30.61 7.94
N SER A 405 23.73 30.59 8.79
CA SER A 405 23.64 31.65 9.77
C SER A 405 24.16 30.99 11.04
N ALA A 406 25.28 31.42 11.62
CA ALA A 406 25.13 32.29 12.78
C ALA A 406 23.69 32.85 12.89
N GLN A 407 22.74 32.02 13.35
CA GLN A 407 21.74 32.56 14.26
C GLN A 407 22.61 33.27 15.28
N LYS A 408 22.51 34.61 15.35
CA LYS A 408 23.01 35.30 16.52
C LYS A 408 22.42 34.49 17.66
N ALA A 409 23.26 33.82 18.45
CA ALA A 409 22.81 33.28 19.72
C ALA A 409 22.03 34.45 20.34
N GLY A 410 20.74 34.26 20.59
CA GLY A 410 19.90 35.28 21.19
C GLY A 410 20.70 35.86 22.34
N ALA A 411 20.87 37.18 22.35
CA ALA A 411 21.79 37.84 23.27
C ALA A 411 21.60 37.25 24.68
N ASP A 412 22.69 36.97 25.38
CA ASP A 412 22.66 36.32 26.71
C ASP A 412 21.89 37.22 27.68
N ARG A 413 20.57 37.01 27.72
CA ARG A 413 19.56 37.83 28.38
C ARG A 413 18.85 36.97 29.41
N ALA A 414 18.40 37.61 30.48
CA ALA A 414 17.68 36.92 31.54
C ALA A 414 16.39 36.29 30.98
N ALA A 415 15.99 35.14 31.55
CA ALA A 415 14.80 34.40 31.14
C ALA A 415 13.50 35.23 31.13
N ASN A 416 13.44 36.27 31.95
CA ASN A 416 12.30 37.18 32.12
C ASN A 416 12.47 38.52 31.39
N ASP A 417 13.50 38.67 30.56
CA ASP A 417 13.75 39.90 29.81
C ASP A 417 12.70 40.07 28.70
N THR A 418 12.05 41.23 28.68
CA THR A 418 11.04 41.62 27.69
C THR A 418 11.45 42.83 26.85
N SER A 419 12.69 43.31 27.03
CA SER A 419 13.18 44.55 26.41
C SER A 419 13.45 44.46 24.90
N ALA A 420 13.45 43.25 24.34
CA ALA A 420 13.79 43.00 22.94
C ALA A 420 12.95 41.87 22.32
N CYS A 421 11.69 41.81 22.72
CA CYS A 421 10.71 40.85 22.17
C CYS A 421 10.42 41.07 20.68
N ASN A 422 10.80 42.22 20.12
CA ASN A 422 10.74 42.47 18.67
C ASN A 422 11.85 41.75 17.89
N ASP A 423 12.93 41.34 18.55
CA ASP A 423 14.09 40.67 17.93
C ASP A 423 14.10 39.16 18.20
N ASP A 424 13.69 38.75 19.40
CA ASP A 424 13.69 37.35 19.86
C ASP A 424 12.50 37.12 20.82
N VAL A 425 11.52 36.33 20.38
CA VAL A 425 10.27 36.09 21.12
C VAL A 425 10.48 34.91 22.07
N THR A 426 10.56 35.21 23.37
CA THR A 426 10.69 34.22 24.44
C THR A 426 9.34 33.93 25.11
N PRO A 427 9.22 32.88 25.94
CA PRO A 427 8.02 32.68 26.75
C PRO A 427 7.62 33.88 27.62
N ALA A 428 8.60 34.63 28.14
CA ALA A 428 8.34 35.84 28.91
C ALA A 428 7.73 36.96 28.03
N CYS A 429 8.16 37.07 26.78
CA CYS A 429 7.57 37.98 25.80
C CYS A 429 6.09 37.66 25.56
N ILE A 430 5.78 36.39 25.29
CA ILE A 430 4.40 35.95 25.01
C ILE A 430 3.49 36.20 26.22
N LYS A 431 3.98 35.87 27.43
CA LYS A 431 3.24 36.14 28.66
C LYS A 431 2.99 37.64 28.87
N ALA A 432 3.97 38.48 28.59
CA ALA A 432 3.85 39.92 28.73
C ALA A 432 2.90 40.54 27.70
N LEU A 433 3.04 40.17 26.42
CA LEU A 433 2.21 40.61 25.29
C LEU A 433 0.73 40.32 25.56
N TYR A 434 0.42 39.06 25.88
CA TYR A 434 -0.96 38.60 26.02
C TYR A 434 -1.48 38.57 27.46
N ARG A 435 -0.70 39.12 28.40
CA ARG A 435 -1.02 39.18 29.84
C ARG A 435 -1.41 37.82 30.41
N ILE A 436 -0.70 36.78 29.99
CA ILE A 436 -0.94 35.40 30.43
C ILE A 436 -0.46 35.30 31.88
N PRO A 437 -1.33 34.92 32.83
CA PRO A 437 -0.95 34.78 34.22
C PRO A 437 -0.04 33.56 34.42
N ASP A 438 0.77 33.57 35.48
CA ASP A 438 1.48 32.35 35.87
C ASP A 438 0.48 31.28 36.33
N ASN A 439 0.50 30.14 35.64
CA ASN A 439 -0.38 29.04 35.96
C ASN A 439 0.15 28.27 37.19
N THR A 440 -0.76 27.98 38.12
CA THR A 440 -0.49 27.19 39.33
C THR A 440 -1.42 25.99 39.46
N LEU A 441 -2.35 25.83 38.51
CA LEU A 441 -3.39 24.82 38.53
C LEU A 441 -3.08 23.71 37.54
N ASN A 442 -3.40 22.49 37.95
CA ASN A 442 -3.40 21.31 37.09
C ASN A 442 -4.76 20.61 37.25
N HIS A 443 -5.49 20.49 36.15
CA HIS A 443 -6.73 19.71 36.09
C HIS A 443 -6.43 18.38 35.41
N SER A 444 -6.43 17.29 36.18
CA SER A 444 -6.09 15.95 35.68
C SER A 444 -6.93 15.42 34.50
N PRO A 445 -8.22 15.77 34.31
CA PRO A 445 -8.96 15.35 33.11
C PRO A 445 -8.69 16.24 31.89
N ASN A 446 -7.90 17.31 32.03
CA ASN A 446 -7.56 18.22 30.95
C ASN A 446 -6.13 17.94 30.45
N SER A 447 -5.90 18.08 29.16
CA SER A 447 -4.56 18.04 28.57
C SER A 447 -4.55 18.84 27.28
N LEU A 448 -3.46 19.55 27.01
CA LEU A 448 -3.23 20.10 25.68
C LEU A 448 -2.70 18.99 24.78
N GLY A 449 -3.47 18.61 23.77
CA GLY A 449 -3.01 17.70 22.72
C GLY A 449 -2.20 18.46 21.68
N ILE A 450 -0.97 18.01 21.40
CA ILE A 450 -0.15 18.45 20.26
C ILE A 450 -0.06 17.28 19.29
N TYR A 451 -0.36 17.53 18.02
CA TYR A 451 -0.34 16.53 16.97
C TYR A 451 0.93 16.72 16.13
N GLU A 452 1.69 15.64 15.95
CA GLU A 452 2.92 15.66 15.16
C GLU A 452 2.93 14.55 14.11
N THR A 453 3.51 14.88 12.96
CA THR A 453 3.79 13.91 11.89
C THR A 453 5.05 14.28 11.15
N GLY A 454 5.95 13.33 10.96
CA GLY A 454 7.17 13.53 10.20
C GLY A 454 8.27 14.32 10.90
N ASP A 455 8.01 14.96 12.04
CA ASP A 455 8.98 15.64 12.91
C ASP A 455 8.90 15.07 14.36
N TYR A 456 10.00 15.16 15.12
CA TYR A 456 10.15 14.64 16.47
C TYR A 456 10.94 15.62 17.34
N TYR A 457 10.58 15.74 18.61
CA TYR A 457 11.38 16.51 19.57
C TYR A 457 12.57 15.70 20.12
N ALA A 458 13.64 16.39 20.53
CA ALA A 458 14.72 15.79 21.33
C ALA A 458 14.63 16.21 22.80
N GLN A 459 14.79 15.25 23.71
CA GLN A 459 14.73 15.55 25.14
C GLN A 459 15.85 16.49 25.60
N GLU A 460 17.02 16.38 24.98
CA GLU A 460 18.16 17.25 25.23
C GLU A 460 17.84 18.71 24.90
N ASP A 461 17.14 18.96 23.81
CA ASP A 461 16.81 20.32 23.35
C ASP A 461 15.74 20.95 24.27
N LEU A 462 14.72 20.19 24.67
CA LEU A 462 13.77 20.63 25.71
C LEU A 462 14.46 20.93 27.04
N ASN A 463 15.39 20.08 27.48
CA ASN A 463 16.12 20.29 28.73
C ASN A 463 16.96 21.58 28.67
N LEU A 464 17.66 21.82 27.55
CA LEU A 464 18.44 23.04 27.34
C LEU A 464 17.55 24.29 27.33
N PHE A 465 16.40 24.22 26.64
CA PHE A 465 15.44 25.31 26.58
C PHE A 465 14.85 25.62 27.95
N PHE A 466 14.34 24.61 28.67
CA PHE A 466 13.73 24.81 29.98
C PHE A 466 14.74 25.24 31.05
N ALA A 467 15.97 24.74 31.01
CA ALA A 467 17.02 25.23 31.91
C ALA A 467 17.29 26.73 31.73
N LYS A 468 17.17 27.24 30.49
CA LYS A 468 17.36 28.66 30.19
C LYS A 468 16.14 29.51 30.54
N TYR A 469 14.96 29.15 30.04
CA TYR A 469 13.79 30.04 30.08
C TYR A 469 12.79 29.74 31.21
N THR A 470 12.84 28.53 31.78
CA THR A 470 11.96 28.09 32.86
C THR A 470 12.74 27.29 33.91
N PRO A 471 13.76 27.87 34.57
CA PRO A 471 14.73 27.15 35.41
C PRO A 471 14.10 26.46 36.64
N THR A 472 12.84 26.76 36.95
CA THR A 472 12.07 26.11 38.01
C THR A 472 11.52 24.73 37.61
N TYR A 473 11.53 24.38 36.32
CA TYR A 473 10.99 23.10 35.85
C TYR A 473 11.96 21.96 36.21
N PRO A 474 11.44 20.79 36.61
CA PRO A 474 12.28 19.62 36.80
C PRO A 474 13.04 19.26 35.53
N ASN A 475 14.31 18.89 35.65
CA ASN A 475 15.08 18.35 34.53
C ASN A 475 14.41 17.07 34.00
N GLY A 476 14.31 16.94 32.67
CA GLY A 476 13.55 15.87 32.03
C GLY A 476 12.05 16.11 31.97
N THR A 477 11.57 17.36 32.06
CA THR A 477 10.16 17.69 31.77
C THR A 477 9.85 17.38 30.29
N HIS A 478 8.76 16.65 30.03
CA HIS A 478 8.41 16.14 28.70
C HIS A 478 6.91 15.81 28.58
N PRO A 479 6.35 15.78 27.36
CA PRO A 479 4.94 15.45 27.12
C PRO A 479 4.64 13.99 27.39
N THR A 480 3.38 13.68 27.69
CA THR A 480 2.89 12.29 27.67
C THR A 480 2.74 11.85 26.22
N LEU A 481 3.55 10.89 25.78
CA LEU A 481 3.47 10.36 24.42
C LEU A 481 2.25 9.45 24.26
N VAL A 482 1.47 9.71 23.21
CA VAL A 482 0.55 8.77 22.57
C VAL A 482 1.15 8.43 21.21
N SER A 483 1.81 7.26 21.16
CA SER A 483 2.36 6.70 19.93
C SER A 483 1.21 6.14 19.07
N ILE A 484 1.09 6.64 17.84
CA ILE A 484 0.09 6.20 16.87
C ILE A 484 0.81 5.64 15.65
N ASP A 485 0.46 4.41 15.29
CA ASP A 485 0.94 3.72 14.09
C ASP A 485 2.47 3.72 13.96
N GLY A 486 3.20 3.51 15.06
CA GLY A 486 4.67 3.46 15.07
C GLY A 486 5.38 4.80 15.31
N GLY A 487 4.64 5.89 15.48
CA GLY A 487 5.22 7.19 15.82
C GLY A 487 5.96 7.14 17.16
N PHE A 488 7.18 7.66 17.22
CA PHE A 488 8.00 7.64 18.44
C PHE A 488 8.53 9.03 18.76
N ALA A 489 8.66 9.34 20.05
CA ALA A 489 9.37 10.49 20.56
C ALA A 489 9.78 10.21 22.02
N PRO A 490 10.84 10.83 22.57
CA PRO A 490 11.78 11.72 21.91
C PRO A 490 12.67 10.99 20.89
N ALA A 491 13.29 11.74 19.97
CA ALA A 491 14.33 11.27 19.07
C ALA A 491 15.72 11.74 19.51
N GLU A 492 16.79 11.14 18.96
CA GLU A 492 18.14 11.68 19.14
C GLU A 492 18.25 13.07 18.46
N PRO A 493 19.01 14.05 19.00
CA PRO A 493 19.06 15.43 18.48
C PRO A 493 19.38 15.58 16.98
N LYS A 494 20.08 14.61 16.37
CA LYS A 494 20.34 14.61 14.91
C LYS A 494 19.10 14.33 14.06
N PHE A 495 18.02 13.83 14.67
CA PHE A 495 16.74 13.49 14.04
C PHE A 495 15.61 14.42 14.47
N ALA A 496 15.85 15.24 15.49
CA ALA A 496 14.92 16.31 15.84
C ALA A 496 14.95 17.38 14.75
N ASP A 497 13.77 17.83 14.34
CA ASP A 497 13.58 19.02 13.51
C ASP A 497 12.79 20.07 14.31
N GLY A 498 12.84 21.30 13.81
CA GLY A 498 12.48 22.47 14.60
C GLY A 498 11.00 22.63 14.89
N GLU A 499 10.08 21.93 14.21
CA GLU A 499 8.63 22.14 14.39
C GLU A 499 8.15 21.52 15.71
N SER A 500 8.48 20.24 15.92
CA SER A 500 8.04 19.52 17.12
C SER A 500 8.66 20.10 18.40
N ASP A 501 9.94 20.49 18.32
CA ASP A 501 10.58 21.24 19.41
C ASP A 501 9.93 22.61 19.63
N LEU A 502 9.61 23.36 18.57
CA LEU A 502 8.98 24.69 18.66
C LEU A 502 7.61 24.60 19.36
N ASP A 503 6.74 23.70 18.92
CA ASP A 503 5.39 23.53 19.48
C ASP A 503 5.44 23.24 20.97
N LEU A 504 6.34 22.35 21.39
CA LEU A 504 6.53 22.01 22.80
C LEU A 504 7.18 23.16 23.58
N GLN A 505 8.22 23.79 23.05
CA GLN A 505 8.96 24.88 23.72
C GLN A 505 8.11 26.14 23.90
N VAL A 506 7.16 26.39 23.00
CA VAL A 506 6.19 27.49 23.12
C VAL A 506 5.04 27.13 24.04
N ALA A 507 4.46 25.93 23.91
CA ALA A 507 3.27 25.55 24.69
C ALA A 507 3.57 25.34 26.19
N TYR A 508 4.63 24.61 26.52
CA TYR A 508 4.94 24.21 27.91
C TYR A 508 5.01 25.39 28.88
N PRO A 509 5.81 26.44 28.60
CA PRO A 509 5.96 27.57 29.51
C PRO A 509 4.67 28.35 29.79
N LEU A 510 3.68 28.24 28.88
CA LEU A 510 2.42 28.96 28.95
C LEU A 510 1.38 28.22 29.79
N ILE A 511 1.40 26.88 29.80
CA ILE A 511 0.34 26.09 30.43
C ILE A 511 0.79 25.24 31.63
N HIS A 512 2.08 24.99 31.83
CA HIS A 512 2.57 24.22 32.98
C HIS A 512 2.09 24.84 34.32
N PRO A 513 1.59 24.05 35.29
CA PRO A 513 1.75 22.59 35.43
C PRO A 513 0.64 21.74 34.79
N GLN A 514 -0.20 22.30 33.90
CA GLN A 514 -1.15 21.50 33.13
C GLN A 514 -0.42 20.50 32.21
N ALA A 515 -0.99 19.30 32.08
CA ALA A 515 -0.41 18.26 31.23
C ALA A 515 -0.45 18.61 29.73
N VAL A 516 0.58 18.15 29.01
CA VAL A 516 0.68 18.14 27.55
C VAL A 516 0.71 16.68 27.10
N THR A 517 -0.09 16.35 26.10
CA THR A 517 -0.11 15.05 25.44
C THR A 517 0.37 15.21 24.01
N LEU A 518 1.41 14.48 23.63
CA LEU A 518 1.93 14.45 22.27
C LEU A 518 1.34 13.26 21.52
N TYR A 519 0.54 13.53 20.48
CA TYR A 519 0.03 12.54 19.54
C TYR A 519 0.99 12.43 18.36
N GLN A 520 1.98 11.54 18.48
CA GLN A 520 2.99 11.33 17.44
C GLN A 520 2.49 10.29 16.44
N THR A 521 2.38 10.67 15.17
CA THR A 521 1.98 9.78 14.08
C THR A 521 3.12 9.55 13.10
N ASP A 522 3.53 8.29 12.85
CA ASP A 522 4.47 7.96 11.77
C ASP A 522 4.57 6.47 11.50
N ASP A 523 4.08 6.04 10.32
CA ASP A 523 4.40 4.74 9.74
C ASP A 523 5.36 4.91 8.54
N LYS A 524 6.67 4.97 8.84
CA LYS A 524 7.71 4.97 7.80
C LYS A 524 8.02 3.56 7.27
N ILE A 525 7.53 2.48 7.90
CA ILE A 525 7.98 1.10 7.61
C ILE A 525 6.96 0.31 6.76
N ASP A 526 5.66 0.59 6.83
CA ASP A 526 4.61 -0.23 6.19
C ASP A 526 3.54 0.54 5.40
N THR A 527 3.81 1.79 5.01
CA THR A 527 2.99 2.50 4.01
C THR A 527 3.23 2.02 2.57
N ILE A 528 3.09 0.70 2.33
CA ILE A 528 2.75 0.15 1.00
C ILE A 528 1.43 0.78 0.48
N SER A 529 0.62 1.34 1.36
CA SER A 529 -0.67 1.99 1.11
C SER A 529 -0.66 3.52 1.26
N GLY A 530 0.51 4.18 1.09
CA GLY A 530 0.79 5.61 1.36
C GLY A 530 -0.08 6.73 0.72
N ALA A 531 -1.39 6.54 0.56
CA ALA A 531 -2.41 7.56 0.44
C ALA A 531 -2.80 8.13 1.83
N GLY A 532 -1.86 8.19 2.78
CA GLY A 532 -2.08 8.72 4.13
C GLY A 532 -2.25 10.22 4.07
N GLY A 533 -3.47 10.69 3.85
CA GLY A 533 -3.74 12.12 3.96
C GLY A 533 -3.48 12.61 5.39
N LEU A 534 -3.24 13.92 5.53
CA LEU A 534 -2.52 14.53 6.67
C LEU A 534 -2.97 14.01 8.05
N PHE A 535 -4.27 13.87 8.29
CA PHE A 535 -4.81 13.47 9.60
C PHE A 535 -5.33 12.03 9.68
N ASN A 536 -5.13 11.21 8.66
CA ASN A 536 -5.77 9.90 8.59
C ASN A 536 -5.44 9.01 9.79
N ASN A 537 -4.16 8.93 10.17
CA ASN A 537 -3.71 8.10 11.29
C ASN A 537 -4.21 8.67 12.63
N PHE A 538 -4.16 10.00 12.78
CA PHE A 538 -4.67 10.67 13.99
C PHE A 538 -6.17 10.47 14.17
N LEU A 539 -6.97 10.79 13.15
CA LEU A 539 -8.43 10.61 13.21
C LEU A 539 -8.79 9.14 13.41
N ASN A 540 -7.98 8.21 12.91
CA ASN A 540 -8.14 6.79 13.22
C ASN A 540 -7.85 6.44 14.66
N ALA A 541 -6.80 6.98 15.27
CA ALA A 541 -6.53 6.76 16.68
C ALA A 541 -7.66 7.30 17.57
N VAL A 542 -8.24 8.44 17.20
CA VAL A 542 -9.28 9.10 17.99
C VAL A 542 -10.67 8.46 17.80
N ASP A 543 -11.05 8.14 16.56
CA ASP A 543 -12.37 7.54 16.24
C ASP A 543 -12.34 6.00 16.16
N GLY A 544 -11.17 5.38 16.12
CA GLY A 544 -10.95 3.93 16.07
C GLY A 544 -11.37 3.24 14.77
N SER A 545 -11.97 3.98 13.85
CA SER A 545 -12.60 3.49 12.63
C SER A 545 -12.11 4.18 11.37
N TYR A 546 -11.52 5.37 11.51
CA TYR A 546 -11.23 6.25 10.38
C TYR A 546 -10.27 5.61 9.37
N CYS A 547 -9.31 4.82 9.85
CA CYS A 547 -8.30 4.13 9.05
C CYS A 547 -7.77 2.88 9.82
N SER A 548 -8.63 1.96 10.29
CA SER A 548 -8.12 0.84 11.12
C SER A 548 -7.23 -0.13 10.30
N TYR A 549 -6.06 -0.50 10.85
CA TYR A 549 -5.15 -1.53 10.32
C TYR A 549 -5.51 -2.93 10.85
N ASP A 550 -6.78 -3.19 11.21
CA ASP A 550 -7.24 -4.53 11.59
C ASP A 550 -7.03 -5.60 10.48
N ALA A 551 -6.60 -5.18 9.28
CA ALA A 551 -6.31 -6.04 8.15
C ALA A 551 -5.05 -6.91 8.30
N PHE A 552 -4.42 -7.04 9.48
CA PHE A 552 -3.43 -8.09 9.76
C PHE A 552 -3.55 -8.69 11.18
N GLY A 553 -4.63 -8.39 11.90
CA GLY A 553 -4.75 -8.75 13.32
C GLY A 553 -3.98 -7.81 14.26
N GLU A 554 -3.47 -6.69 13.74
CA GLU A 554 -2.80 -5.65 14.51
C GLU A 554 -3.82 -4.61 14.95
N LYS A 555 -3.98 -4.48 16.27
CA LYS A 555 -4.73 -3.38 16.89
C LYS A 555 -3.73 -2.29 17.25
N GLY A 556 -4.16 -1.04 17.27
CA GLY A 556 -3.37 0.04 17.88
C GLY A 556 -2.89 -0.39 19.27
N ASN A 557 -1.56 -0.49 19.40
CA ASN A 557 -0.72 -0.94 20.52
C ASN A 557 -1.28 -2.15 21.32
N ASP A 558 -0.79 -3.36 21.02
CA ASP A 558 -0.93 -4.56 21.87
C ASP A 558 0.45 -5.03 22.35
N ASP A 559 0.72 -4.80 23.64
CA ASP A 559 1.99 -5.11 24.33
C ASP A 559 2.49 -6.56 24.19
N ASN A 560 1.67 -7.50 23.70
CA ASN A 560 2.03 -8.92 23.55
C ASN A 560 2.31 -9.35 22.11
N PHE A 561 1.97 -8.54 21.11
CA PHE A 561 2.03 -8.92 19.68
C PHE A 561 2.75 -7.91 18.79
N ASP A 562 2.99 -6.69 19.27
CA ASP A 562 3.80 -5.71 18.54
C ASP A 562 5.25 -6.21 18.45
N ASP A 563 5.75 -6.41 17.22
CA ASP A 563 7.17 -6.68 17.00
C ASP A 563 7.97 -5.46 17.48
N VAL A 564 9.07 -5.71 18.19
CA VAL A 564 10.05 -4.67 18.52
C VAL A 564 10.59 -4.13 17.20
N TYR A 565 10.22 -2.88 16.86
CA TYR A 565 10.77 -2.13 15.75
C TYR A 565 12.28 -2.36 15.67
N PRO A 566 12.84 -2.76 14.51
CA PRO A 566 14.29 -2.89 14.40
C PRO A 566 14.90 -1.51 14.66
N GLU A 567 15.51 -1.36 15.84
CA GLU A 567 16.34 -0.20 16.17
C GLU A 567 17.28 0.05 14.99
N SER A 568 17.36 1.31 14.53
CA SER A 568 18.33 1.86 13.55
C SER A 568 17.94 2.07 12.07
N ARG A 569 16.67 2.29 11.72
CA ARG A 569 16.36 2.96 10.42
C ARG A 569 15.86 4.38 10.62
N HIS A 570 16.83 5.26 10.84
CA HIS A 570 16.57 6.69 10.92
C HIS A 570 16.50 7.30 9.52
N HIS A 571 15.34 7.86 9.18
CA HIS A 571 15.10 8.59 7.95
C HIS A 571 14.78 10.04 8.28
N GLU A 572 15.24 10.96 7.42
CA GLU A 572 15.11 12.40 7.61
C GLU A 572 13.65 12.84 7.87
N PRO A 573 13.46 13.84 8.76
CA PRO A 573 12.14 14.38 9.08
C PRO A 573 11.50 15.08 7.87
N ARG A 574 10.17 15.05 7.79
CA ARG A 574 9.39 15.79 6.81
C ARG A 574 8.54 16.82 7.54
N ARG A 575 8.66 18.07 7.11
CA ARG A 575 7.74 19.15 7.50
C ARG A 575 6.41 18.99 6.77
N LEU A 576 5.32 18.91 7.53
CA LEU A 576 3.95 18.88 7.04
C LEU A 576 3.11 19.92 7.79
N SER A 577 3.34 21.21 7.49
CA SER A 577 2.31 22.23 7.68
C SER A 577 1.21 22.03 6.62
N GLY A 578 -0.03 22.49 6.87
CA GLY A 578 -1.22 22.19 6.06
C GLY A 578 -1.05 22.28 4.53
N LYS A 579 -1.84 21.49 3.79
CA LYS A 579 -1.82 21.47 2.30
C LYS A 579 -2.72 22.55 1.71
N SER A 580 -2.60 22.89 0.44
CA SER A 580 -3.63 23.72 -0.21
C SER A 580 -4.93 22.92 -0.39
N GLU A 581 -6.08 23.61 -0.40
CA GLU A 581 -7.36 23.00 -0.78
C GLU A 581 -7.33 22.32 -2.16
N VAL A 582 -6.54 22.80 -3.13
CA VAL A 582 -6.49 22.18 -4.46
C VAL A 582 -5.59 20.95 -4.52
N ASP A 583 -4.73 20.73 -3.52
CA ASP A 583 -3.83 19.57 -3.46
C ASP A 583 -4.56 18.29 -3.03
N LEU A 584 -5.81 18.41 -2.61
CA LEU A 584 -6.61 17.32 -2.06
C LEU A 584 -7.90 17.13 -2.86
N PRO A 585 -8.33 15.90 -3.15
CA PRO A 585 -9.61 15.66 -3.80
C PRO A 585 -10.77 16.29 -3.02
N PHE A 586 -11.73 16.86 -3.73
CA PHE A 586 -12.86 17.54 -3.12
C PHE A 586 -13.55 16.67 -2.06
N TYR A 587 -13.88 15.42 -2.37
CA TYR A 587 -14.64 14.53 -1.46
C TYR A 587 -13.88 14.17 -0.17
N TYR A 588 -12.55 14.26 -0.17
CA TYR A 588 -11.72 13.92 0.98
C TYR A 588 -11.79 15.00 2.07
N GLN A 589 -11.85 16.28 1.68
CA GLN A 589 -11.76 17.40 2.61
C GLN A 589 -13.01 17.56 3.50
N PRO A 590 -14.26 17.52 2.98
CA PRO A 590 -15.46 17.52 3.80
C PRO A 590 -15.51 16.34 4.74
N ARG A 591 -15.08 15.14 4.33
CA ARG A 591 -15.05 13.98 5.24
C ARG A 591 -14.13 14.23 6.43
N GLN A 592 -12.90 14.69 6.18
CA GLN A 592 -11.96 15.09 7.25
C GLN A 592 -12.57 16.18 8.15
N CYS A 593 -13.17 17.20 7.55
CA CYS A 593 -13.77 18.32 8.28
C CYS A 593 -14.97 17.88 9.13
N ASN A 594 -15.75 16.89 8.67
CA ASN A 594 -16.83 16.28 9.44
C ASN A 594 -16.30 15.51 10.66
N GLU A 595 -15.09 14.96 10.61
CA GLU A 595 -14.50 14.36 11.81
C GLU A 595 -14.14 15.43 12.86
N PHE A 596 -13.60 16.58 12.42
CA PHE A 596 -13.39 17.72 13.33
C PHE A 596 -14.71 18.27 13.91
N MET A 597 -15.79 18.28 13.12
CA MET A 597 -17.15 18.60 13.61
C MET A 597 -17.59 17.66 14.74
N LYS A 598 -17.41 16.35 14.58
CA LYS A 598 -17.76 15.36 15.61
C LYS A 598 -16.91 15.54 16.88
N LEU A 599 -15.63 15.89 16.75
CA LEU A 599 -14.77 16.19 17.89
C LEU A 599 -15.21 17.48 18.61
N ALA A 600 -15.58 18.51 17.85
CA ALA A 600 -16.14 19.74 18.42
C ALA A 600 -17.46 19.50 19.15
N LEU A 601 -18.33 18.62 18.63
CA LEU A 601 -19.54 18.19 19.34
C LEU A 601 -19.25 17.48 20.67
N GLN A 602 -18.12 16.77 20.74
CA GLN A 602 -17.59 16.15 21.97
C GLN A 602 -16.82 17.13 22.87
N GLY A 603 -16.79 18.42 22.54
CA GLY A 603 -16.17 19.47 23.37
C GLY A 603 -14.67 19.63 23.18
N HIS A 604 -14.12 19.15 22.06
CA HIS A 604 -12.71 19.37 21.74
C HIS A 604 -12.54 20.72 21.06
N THR A 605 -11.52 21.47 21.46
CA THR A 605 -11.10 22.69 20.75
C THR A 605 -9.92 22.35 19.86
N ILE A 606 -10.06 22.57 18.56
CA ILE A 606 -9.03 22.22 17.56
C ILE A 606 -8.47 23.51 17.00
N LEU A 607 -7.18 23.74 17.22
CA LEU A 607 -6.44 24.88 16.72
C LEU A 607 -5.57 24.43 15.55
N VAL A 608 -5.53 25.23 14.49
CA VAL A 608 -4.75 24.93 13.28
C VAL A 608 -4.05 26.21 12.83
N ALA A 609 -2.76 26.12 12.50
CA ALA A 609 -2.05 27.24 11.88
C ALA A 609 -2.68 27.61 10.53
N SER A 610 -2.80 28.91 10.26
CA SER A 610 -3.29 29.45 8.99
C SER A 610 -2.33 29.22 7.81
N GLY A 611 -1.07 28.88 8.08
CA GLY A 611 -0.01 28.70 7.09
C GLY A 611 0.96 29.88 7.04
N ASP A 612 2.04 29.73 6.27
CA ASP A 612 3.19 30.66 6.30
C ASP A 612 3.47 31.33 4.93
N ALA A 613 2.53 31.20 3.99
CA ALA A 613 2.64 31.66 2.61
C ALA A 613 1.59 32.72 2.23
N GLY A 614 0.96 33.35 3.23
CA GLY A 614 0.02 34.45 2.97
C GLY A 614 -1.28 33.96 2.35
N VAL A 615 -1.77 34.71 1.36
CA VAL A 615 -2.94 34.33 0.55
C VAL A 615 -2.64 33.25 -0.50
N ALA A 616 -1.37 32.88 -0.65
CA ALA A 616 -0.91 31.86 -1.56
C ALA A 616 -0.54 30.59 -0.77
N SER A 617 -0.10 29.58 -1.49
CA SER A 617 0.58 28.43 -0.92
C SER A 617 2.08 28.55 -1.10
N HIS A 618 2.85 27.56 -0.64
CA HIS A 618 4.26 27.48 -1.04
C HIS A 618 4.39 27.36 -2.57
N PRO A 619 5.47 27.85 -3.20
CA PRO A 619 5.75 27.63 -4.61
C PRO A 619 5.91 26.15 -5.02
N TRP A 620 5.34 25.72 -6.15
CA TRP A 620 5.60 24.40 -6.77
C TRP A 620 5.33 24.39 -8.30
N ASP A 621 5.48 23.25 -8.98
CA ASP A 621 5.16 23.11 -10.43
C ASP A 621 3.74 22.53 -10.59
N PRO A 622 2.77 23.21 -11.26
CA PRO A 622 2.93 24.35 -12.17
C PRO A 622 2.67 25.76 -11.58
N PHE A 623 2.62 25.92 -10.26
CA PHE A 623 2.32 27.18 -9.56
C PHE A 623 3.57 27.80 -8.88
N PRO A 624 4.49 28.42 -9.64
CA PRO A 624 5.82 28.84 -9.17
C PRO A 624 5.83 29.96 -8.11
N ASP A 625 4.68 30.57 -7.82
CA ASP A 625 4.47 31.57 -6.77
C ASP A 625 3.41 31.11 -5.75
N GLY A 626 2.93 29.86 -5.86
CA GLY A 626 1.88 29.29 -5.03
C GLY A 626 0.46 29.79 -5.32
N CYS A 627 0.27 30.65 -6.31
CA CYS A 627 -1.05 31.10 -6.74
C CYS A 627 -1.62 30.22 -7.85
N LEU A 628 -2.95 30.15 -7.92
CA LEU A 628 -3.70 29.31 -8.86
C LEU A 628 -4.06 30.05 -10.16
N GLY A 629 -4.56 29.27 -11.12
CA GLY A 629 -5.07 29.74 -12.41
C GLY A 629 -3.99 29.86 -13.47
N GLU A 630 -4.38 30.06 -14.74
CA GLU A 630 -3.45 30.09 -15.89
C GLU A 630 -2.35 31.16 -15.78
N ASN A 631 -2.63 32.25 -15.04
CA ASN A 631 -1.70 33.37 -14.84
C ASN A 631 -1.09 33.40 -13.44
N ASN A 632 -1.34 32.39 -12.59
CA ASN A 632 -0.88 32.34 -11.20
C ASN A 632 -1.27 33.59 -10.38
N THR A 633 -2.54 33.97 -10.46
CA THR A 633 -3.04 35.19 -9.78
C THR A 633 -4.13 34.92 -8.77
N VAL A 634 -4.62 33.69 -8.67
CA VAL A 634 -5.76 33.36 -7.82
C VAL A 634 -5.26 32.84 -6.48
N PHE A 635 -5.79 33.37 -5.38
CA PHE A 635 -5.39 33.00 -4.02
C PHE A 635 -5.61 31.52 -3.75
N ASN A 636 -4.72 30.95 -2.95
CA ASN A 636 -4.59 29.52 -2.74
C ASN A 636 -4.68 29.17 -1.25
N PRO A 637 -5.89 29.00 -0.71
CA PRO A 637 -6.10 28.94 0.73
C PRO A 637 -5.79 27.52 1.27
N ASN A 638 -5.41 27.41 2.54
CA ASN A 638 -4.90 26.17 3.14
C ASN A 638 -5.98 25.23 3.74
N PHE A 639 -5.67 23.94 3.86
CA PHE A 639 -6.46 22.92 4.52
C PHE A 639 -5.59 22.24 5.61
N PRO A 640 -6.11 22.04 6.84
CA PRO A 640 -7.52 22.15 7.24
C PRO A 640 -7.92 23.54 7.76
N GLY A 641 -7.07 24.56 7.61
CA GLY A 641 -7.36 25.92 8.07
C GLY A 641 -8.69 26.47 7.57
N ASN A 642 -9.16 26.07 6.38
CA ASN A 642 -10.48 26.44 5.86
C ASN A 642 -11.67 25.63 6.40
N CYS A 643 -11.47 24.59 7.21
CA CYS A 643 -12.58 23.82 7.77
C CYS A 643 -13.40 24.67 8.77
N PRO A 644 -14.72 24.82 8.60
CA PRO A 644 -15.58 25.62 9.49
C PRO A 644 -15.65 25.15 10.94
N TYR A 645 -15.12 23.97 11.25
CA TYR A 645 -15.16 23.37 12.59
C TYR A 645 -13.81 23.42 13.31
N THR A 646 -12.86 24.20 12.79
CA THR A 646 -11.55 24.45 13.40
C THR A 646 -11.36 25.93 13.72
N THR A 647 -10.53 26.21 14.73
CA THR A 647 -10.06 27.56 15.04
C THR A 647 -8.73 27.78 14.32
N THR A 648 -8.78 28.55 13.24
CA THR A 648 -7.60 28.90 12.44
C THR A 648 -6.84 30.05 13.09
N VAL A 649 -5.52 29.90 13.28
CA VAL A 649 -4.67 30.86 13.99
C VAL A 649 -3.69 31.53 13.02
N GLY A 650 -3.80 32.86 12.91
CA GLY A 650 -2.90 33.73 12.14
C GLY A 650 -1.62 34.09 12.89
N GLY A 651 -0.72 34.81 12.23
CA GLY A 651 0.55 35.29 12.77
C GLY A 651 0.62 36.81 12.81
N THR A 652 1.06 37.35 13.94
CA THR A 652 1.39 38.77 14.13
C THR A 652 2.86 38.94 14.48
N MET A 653 3.37 40.17 14.33
CA MET A 653 4.71 40.54 14.76
C MET A 653 4.74 41.92 15.41
N MET A 654 5.73 42.13 16.27
CA MET A 654 6.08 43.45 16.77
C MET A 654 6.90 44.21 15.73
N SER A 655 6.62 45.50 15.55
CA SER A 655 7.45 46.35 14.68
C SER A 655 8.87 46.49 15.24
N PRO A 656 9.91 46.68 14.40
CA PRO A 656 11.27 46.89 14.89
C PRO A 656 11.37 48.01 15.93
N GLY A 657 11.93 47.71 17.11
CA GLY A 657 12.03 48.64 18.24
C GLY A 657 10.77 48.82 19.09
N ALA A 658 9.69 48.11 18.79
CA ALA A 658 8.47 48.10 19.59
C ALA A 658 8.67 47.32 20.90
N SER A 659 7.93 47.71 21.93
CA SER A 659 7.82 47.03 23.22
C SER A 659 6.61 46.09 23.26
N VAL A 660 6.54 45.23 24.28
CA VAL A 660 5.40 44.33 24.52
C VAL A 660 4.06 45.03 24.81
N SER A 661 4.07 46.36 24.99
CA SER A 661 2.86 47.17 25.17
C SER A 661 2.40 47.88 23.90
N ASP A 662 3.21 47.86 22.84
CA ASP A 662 2.89 48.50 21.57
C ASP A 662 2.01 47.58 20.70
N PRO A 663 1.22 48.14 19.77
CA PRO A 663 0.39 47.35 18.87
C PRO A 663 1.21 46.42 17.96
N GLU A 664 0.70 45.20 17.77
CA GLU A 664 1.23 44.26 16.78
C GLU A 664 0.72 44.57 15.37
N VAL A 665 1.45 44.10 14.36
CA VAL A 665 1.08 44.15 12.94
C VAL A 665 1.02 42.74 12.36
N ALA A 666 0.37 42.56 11.21
CA ALA A 666 0.38 41.27 10.50
C ALA A 666 1.82 40.80 10.23
N ALA A 667 2.11 39.52 10.46
CA ALA A 667 3.45 39.00 10.35
C ALA A 667 3.93 38.97 8.89
N TYR A 668 5.07 39.63 8.65
CA TYR A 668 5.73 39.72 7.35
C TYR A 668 7.24 39.75 7.53
N PHE A 669 7.92 38.63 7.20
CA PHE A 669 9.38 38.52 7.28
C PHE A 669 9.99 38.26 5.89
N PRO A 670 10.36 39.33 5.17
CA PRO A 670 11.04 39.20 3.88
C PRO A 670 12.47 38.71 4.08
N GLN A 671 12.87 37.67 3.35
CA GLN A 671 14.28 37.26 3.34
C GLN A 671 15.14 38.26 2.57
N GLN A 672 16.28 38.65 3.15
CA GLN A 672 17.19 39.66 2.58
C GLN A 672 18.08 39.12 1.44
N ASP A 673 18.05 37.82 1.16
CA ASP A 673 18.96 37.16 0.21
C ASP A 673 18.37 36.95 -1.19
N GLY A 674 17.12 37.39 -1.43
CA GLY A 674 16.45 37.30 -2.72
C GLY A 674 15.93 35.90 -3.08
N THR A 675 15.75 35.01 -2.09
CA THR A 675 15.11 33.70 -2.29
C THR A 675 13.58 33.75 -2.17
N ASP A 676 12.89 32.82 -2.83
CA ASP A 676 11.41 32.78 -3.00
C ASP A 676 10.60 32.41 -1.74
N HIS A 677 11.15 32.59 -0.53
CA HIS A 677 10.53 32.14 0.72
C HIS A 677 10.43 33.28 1.75
N THR A 678 9.46 34.18 1.54
CA THR A 678 9.03 35.17 2.53
C THR A 678 8.01 34.53 3.46
N TYR A 679 8.19 34.64 4.80
CA TYR A 679 7.14 34.23 5.74
C TYR A 679 6.07 35.32 5.79
N THR A 680 4.82 34.91 5.62
CA THR A 680 3.64 35.77 5.82
C THR A 680 2.51 34.96 6.43
N SER A 681 1.78 35.54 7.40
CA SER A 681 0.60 34.89 7.99
C SER A 681 -0.37 34.42 6.91
N GLY A 682 -0.72 33.15 6.92
CA GLY A 682 -1.70 32.58 6.01
C GLY A 682 -3.06 33.23 6.17
N GLY A 683 -3.83 33.33 5.08
CA GLY A 683 -5.13 33.99 5.10
C GLY A 683 -5.90 33.85 3.80
N GLY A 684 -7.13 34.36 3.75
CA GLY A 684 -7.94 34.41 2.54
C GLY A 684 -9.32 33.77 2.68
N PHE A 685 -9.85 33.25 1.56
CA PHE A 685 -11.21 32.73 1.47
C PHE A 685 -11.24 31.38 0.80
N SER A 686 -11.90 30.40 1.44
CA SER A 686 -12.03 29.03 0.95
C SER A 686 -12.67 28.95 -0.45
N HIS A 687 -12.23 27.99 -1.26
CA HIS A 687 -12.86 27.62 -2.53
C HIS A 687 -13.94 26.55 -2.34
N ILE A 688 -13.99 25.88 -1.19
CA ILE A 688 -14.86 24.72 -0.92
C ILE A 688 -15.99 25.05 0.06
N TYR A 689 -15.66 25.71 1.17
CA TYR A 689 -16.59 25.97 2.26
C TYR A 689 -17.18 27.37 2.11
N SER A 690 -18.51 27.48 2.19
CA SER A 690 -19.20 28.77 2.22
C SER A 690 -18.97 29.51 3.54
N ILE A 691 -19.22 30.82 3.56
CA ILE A 691 -19.24 31.62 4.80
C ILE A 691 -20.22 31.00 5.82
N PRO A 692 -19.76 30.55 6.99
CA PRO A 692 -20.64 29.98 8.00
C PRO A 692 -21.44 31.10 8.70
N SER A 693 -22.61 30.74 9.23
CA SER A 693 -23.54 31.70 9.84
C SER A 693 -22.90 32.53 10.96
N TYR A 694 -22.05 31.92 11.78
CA TYR A 694 -21.33 32.57 12.88
C TYR A 694 -20.29 33.62 12.42
N GLN A 695 -19.82 33.54 11.16
CA GLN A 695 -18.81 34.45 10.62
C GLN A 695 -19.41 35.51 9.68
N SER A 696 -20.67 35.32 9.24
CA SER A 696 -21.32 36.15 8.23
C SER A 696 -21.30 37.65 8.53
N ALA A 697 -21.58 38.05 9.78
CA ALA A 697 -21.55 39.45 10.20
C ALA A 697 -20.13 40.05 10.12
N SER A 698 -19.12 39.31 10.57
CA SER A 698 -17.71 39.75 10.54
C SER A 698 -17.19 39.90 9.11
N ILE A 699 -17.52 38.97 8.21
CA ILE A 699 -17.13 39.06 6.80
C ILE A 699 -17.84 40.22 6.10
N SER A 700 -19.13 40.43 6.39
CA SER A 700 -19.86 41.59 5.88
C SER A 700 -19.25 42.91 6.35
N ASP A 701 -18.83 43.00 7.61
CA ASP A 701 -18.18 44.20 8.16
C ASP A 701 -16.78 44.42 7.55
N TYR A 702 -16.01 43.35 7.35
CA TYR A 702 -14.72 43.39 6.65
C TYR A 702 -14.87 43.98 5.25
N PHE A 703 -15.78 43.46 4.41
CA PHE A 703 -15.98 44.02 3.07
C PHE A 703 -16.59 45.41 3.07
N ALA A 704 -17.30 45.82 4.13
CA ALA A 704 -17.81 47.18 4.24
C ALA A 704 -16.71 48.20 4.54
N LYS A 705 -15.68 47.81 5.30
CA LYS A 705 -14.64 48.72 5.84
C LYS A 705 -13.27 48.58 5.19
N HIS A 706 -12.95 47.38 4.73
CA HIS A 706 -11.61 46.92 4.36
C HIS A 706 -11.63 46.09 3.06
N ASP A 707 -12.57 46.35 2.15
CA ASP A 707 -12.59 45.68 0.83
C ASP A 707 -11.23 45.89 0.14
N PRO A 708 -10.53 44.81 -0.27
CA PRO A 708 -9.21 44.92 -0.90
C PRO A 708 -9.28 45.56 -2.30
N GLY A 709 -10.47 45.77 -2.88
CA GLY A 709 -10.64 46.33 -4.22
C GLY A 709 -10.19 45.37 -5.34
N LEU A 710 -9.83 44.14 -4.99
CA LEU A 710 -9.44 43.09 -5.92
C LEU A 710 -10.67 42.46 -6.57
N LYS A 711 -10.55 42.08 -7.84
CA LYS A 711 -11.61 41.38 -8.56
C LYS A 711 -11.86 40.02 -7.89
N SER A 712 -13.11 39.72 -7.56
CA SER A 712 -13.50 38.44 -6.93
C SER A 712 -14.38 37.60 -7.84
N PHE A 713 -14.52 36.33 -7.48
CA PHE A 713 -15.54 35.43 -8.02
C PHE A 713 -16.43 34.89 -6.89
N SER A 714 -17.51 34.19 -7.23
CA SER A 714 -18.48 33.68 -6.26
C SER A 714 -19.00 32.32 -6.71
N SER A 715 -18.10 31.34 -6.67
CA SER A 715 -18.37 29.96 -7.04
C SER A 715 -17.60 29.06 -6.07
N LEU A 716 -18.27 28.06 -5.52
CA LEU A 716 -17.66 27.03 -4.69
C LEU A 716 -17.33 25.81 -5.56
N HIS A 717 -16.14 25.26 -5.38
CA HIS A 717 -15.78 23.97 -5.92
C HIS A 717 -16.71 22.90 -5.34
N ASN A 718 -17.25 22.00 -6.16
CA ASN A 718 -18.19 20.96 -5.71
C ASN A 718 -17.90 19.59 -6.34
N ALA A 719 -18.44 18.54 -5.72
CA ALA A 719 -18.19 17.13 -6.03
C ALA A 719 -18.55 16.68 -7.46
N THR A 720 -19.35 17.44 -8.21
CA THR A 720 -19.93 16.91 -9.45
C THR A 720 -18.99 16.96 -10.65
N HIS A 721 -17.82 17.62 -10.55
CA HIS A 721 -16.95 17.95 -11.71
C HIS A 721 -17.69 18.66 -12.88
N ASN A 722 -18.98 18.96 -12.73
CA ASN A 722 -19.84 19.56 -13.74
C ASN A 722 -19.82 21.09 -13.69
N ASP A 723 -19.18 21.69 -12.68
CA ASP A 723 -18.85 23.10 -12.73
C ASP A 723 -17.57 23.27 -13.56
N SER A 724 -17.76 23.29 -14.88
CA SER A 724 -16.74 23.50 -15.91
C SER A 724 -16.06 24.88 -15.86
N SER A 725 -16.29 25.68 -14.82
CA SER A 725 -15.62 26.96 -14.62
C SER A 725 -14.36 26.74 -13.77
N PRO A 726 -13.14 26.81 -14.35
CA PRO A 726 -11.92 26.79 -13.57
C PRO A 726 -11.97 27.83 -12.45
N ILE A 727 -11.33 27.52 -11.30
CA ILE A 727 -11.13 28.48 -10.21
C ILE A 727 -10.55 29.78 -10.82
N GLY A 728 -11.26 30.90 -10.64
CA GLY A 728 -10.86 32.20 -11.20
C GLY A 728 -11.15 32.42 -12.70
N ALA A 729 -11.92 31.58 -13.39
CA ALA A 729 -12.21 31.68 -14.84
C ALA A 729 -12.80 33.03 -15.30
N ASN A 730 -13.47 33.77 -14.40
CA ASN A 730 -13.96 35.13 -14.68
C ASN A 730 -12.90 36.22 -14.43
N GLY A 731 -11.63 35.86 -14.24
CA GLY A 731 -10.52 36.72 -13.84
C GLY A 731 -10.60 37.21 -12.39
N GLY A 732 -11.33 36.52 -11.52
CA GLY A 732 -11.39 36.82 -10.09
C GLY A 732 -10.20 36.20 -9.34
N ILE A 733 -9.68 36.92 -8.36
CA ILE A 733 -8.47 36.61 -7.59
C ILE A 733 -8.80 35.87 -6.29
N TYR A 734 -9.98 36.07 -5.70
CA TYR A 734 -10.41 35.39 -4.48
C TYR A 734 -11.92 35.07 -4.50
N ASN A 735 -12.33 34.10 -3.69
CA ASN A 735 -13.72 33.66 -3.59
C ASN A 735 -14.50 34.47 -2.54
N ARG A 736 -15.38 35.39 -2.96
CA ARG A 736 -16.09 36.29 -2.04
C ARG A 736 -17.12 35.60 -1.14
N ILE A 737 -17.57 34.41 -1.51
CA ILE A 737 -18.57 33.64 -0.76
C ILE A 737 -17.96 32.49 0.05
N GLY A 738 -16.64 32.36 0.05
CA GLY A 738 -15.91 31.36 0.81
C GLY A 738 -15.78 31.71 2.29
N ARG A 739 -15.62 30.71 3.16
CA ARG A 739 -15.25 30.92 4.57
C ARG A 739 -13.97 31.74 4.63
N GLY A 740 -13.97 32.82 5.41
CA GLY A 740 -12.78 33.64 5.61
C GLY A 740 -11.84 33.01 6.64
N MET A 741 -10.55 33.16 6.44
CA MET A 741 -9.50 32.88 7.42
C MET A 741 -8.84 34.19 7.83
N PRO A 742 -8.38 34.31 9.09
CA PRO A 742 -7.70 35.51 9.54
C PRO A 742 -6.40 35.71 8.76
N GLU A 743 -6.15 36.94 8.30
CA GLU A 743 -4.85 37.52 7.97
C GLU A 743 -4.59 38.69 8.93
#